data_AF-A0A2Z3L7G5-F1
#
_entry.id   AF-A0A2Z3L7G5-F1
#
_cell.length_a   1.000
_cell.length_b   1.000
_cell.length_c   1.000
_cell.angle_alpha   90.00
_cell.angle_beta   90.00
_cell.angle_gamma   90.00
#
_symmetry.space_group_name_H-M   'P 1'
#
loop_
_entity.id
_entity.type
_entity.pdbx_description
1 polymer ?
#
loop_
_entity_poly.entity_id
_entity_poly.type
_entity_poly.pdbx_seq_one_letter_code
_entity_poly.pdbx_strand_id
1 'polypeptide(L)'
;MVTHIDFIIIGLSLMGTLVIGIYYGRGIKTFQEYAVGNRKMSSSVIAISLIATIYGGGTLGVGLDQNYRQGFEILIAQSILIVPMLYLFSRVTIPRMKEFEKHFSIAESMGSLYGSAARIITALLSILLAIAYLTTQIKVGFEIMSILFPKIISFQTYSIILLTLLVIAYAAFGGARAVAITDVYQFLLFGLCFPMLIFVLLFSTEDLATGWQKLTAVPQFNLNKMCTGHTLTSLLPGFIFRLLVLFIPAYIQRFYMASSIGQAAKVFNKITIAPCVIALLIFSVAAALHIHGDNISSNQNVLHYVLSLAYFPGMLGILVTAMIALLMSTADSHLHIASVLFTNDLWPFIAKFTKLHNRSLRMVRIASIGIGIISLLIVFHTTSILQLMNKTYYFYWPAVSVPFIIACLGFRPRSLVVLITMGWNIIVATYFIFYQKQTITHNRVILSMIVSAGSLFALHYLLPKRPHTGWVGIPDSSAWDLQNQITKRWWLARVQQFKMLLTRSYRVSIFPIQERTFVAVGCYTILHAIIALCFIQRQYFLPYVYLYMAVMALGTILALYPALHAYQKGGTPLLHNLWPMLLFLLLFIAPLQFAKLGHYSPMVCALWVSNLGLGIVLLSLETSSILLAVALGIHQAIPPYTTYLALASWGLSIELVLAVMLVTAAIIGLGIYKYLRDKATAKLNIIELTRTYEQRISLEAIYSQAHWAKLDATAGGTLLREMGHALQETTDFLFNKDRSVVQNEIASFNKKLQKFSDCLAWRAQEERSLKLNKKSIQSILLEPTILKVNQQILDLGEPLALLLRKQTDVAEIAVDPALLECLLLLNLWAISKSQQATDHIVTLTLAATTLQYGLATETAADLPSLTLPALAFCFSTDTSLPTLQPSYSIPAMNAKVTLPASEAQFYQLESKQIVEAHGGYVEIIESPTQVNCLYVFPLDGRKVMRFKTYDPADIVANKIAETAESLAQEQELIGLLTAQTTLKEELIQQTIAFIKKAHGLVRRKSGSPYYTHPMAVAKLLLEATQDPDTILVGLLHDIVEDTPVTLPQIELMYGSEVAAVVDQVTHYNTNGYPWELDKLENKNILHQCRDIRVVQVKLADRLHNMRTLSARKPSDQQRIAKETLAFYIPWGKSHKAPQQWMTEMQRICEGIIAK
;
A
#
# COMPACT_ATOMS: atom_id res chain seq x y z
N MET A 1 -35.74 31.65 -33.33
CA MET A 1 -36.07 30.72 -34.44
C MET A 1 -35.17 29.52 -34.29
N VAL A 2 -35.70 28.29 -34.26
CA VAL A 2 -34.86 27.07 -34.28
C VAL A 2 -34.30 26.91 -35.69
N THR A 3 -32.99 26.76 -35.83
CA THR A 3 -32.34 26.61 -37.14
C THR A 3 -32.25 25.14 -37.55
N HIS A 4 -32.08 24.86 -38.85
CA HIS A 4 -31.86 23.49 -39.33
C HIS A 4 -30.62 22.83 -38.69
N ILE A 5 -29.60 23.63 -38.38
CA ILE A 5 -28.37 23.19 -37.72
C ILE A 5 -28.68 22.66 -36.30
N ASP A 6 -29.58 23.32 -35.56
CA ASP A 6 -29.97 22.87 -34.20
C ASP A 6 -30.57 21.46 -34.23
N PHE A 7 -31.44 21.16 -35.20
CA PHE A 7 -32.04 19.84 -35.36
C PHE A 7 -31.03 18.77 -35.79
N ILE A 8 -30.07 19.12 -36.65
CA ILE A 8 -28.99 18.21 -37.05
C ILE A 8 -28.13 17.83 -35.84
N ILE A 9 -27.77 18.80 -34.99
CA ILE A 9 -26.98 18.56 -33.77
C ILE A 9 -27.73 17.61 -32.82
N ILE A 10 -29.00 17.88 -32.54
CA ILE A 10 -29.83 17.04 -31.66
C ILE A 10 -29.97 15.63 -32.25
N GLY A 11 -30.28 15.51 -33.54
CA GLY A 11 -30.44 14.22 -34.23
C GLY A 11 -29.17 13.38 -34.22
N LEU A 12 -28.02 13.99 -34.53
CA LEU A 12 -26.72 13.30 -34.49
C LEU A 12 -26.37 12.82 -33.08
N SER A 13 -26.63 13.62 -32.05
CA SER A 13 -26.35 13.22 -30.67
C SER A 13 -27.24 12.07 -30.19
N LEU A 14 -28.54 12.10 -30.51
CA LEU A 14 -29.46 11.01 -30.19
C LEU A 14 -29.05 9.71 -30.91
N MET A 15 -28.66 9.81 -32.18
CA MET A 15 -28.17 8.66 -32.94
C MET A 15 -26.85 8.12 -32.37
N GLY A 16 -25.93 9.00 -31.98
CA GLY A 16 -24.68 8.62 -31.30
C GLY A 16 -24.94 7.87 -29.99
N THR A 17 -25.87 8.36 -29.18
CA THR A 17 -26.26 7.71 -27.91
C THR A 17 -26.88 6.33 -28.15
N LEU A 18 -27.76 6.21 -29.15
CA LEU A 18 -28.35 4.93 -29.55
C LEU A 18 -27.29 3.92 -30.00
N VAL A 19 -26.35 4.34 -30.86
CA VAL A 19 -25.27 3.47 -31.36
C VAL A 19 -24.37 3.00 -30.22
N ILE A 20 -23.97 3.90 -29.31
CA ILE A 20 -23.16 3.56 -28.13
C ILE A 20 -23.91 2.58 -27.23
N GLY A 21 -25.19 2.86 -26.93
CA GLY A 21 -26.03 2.00 -26.08
C GLY A 21 -26.18 0.58 -26.65
N ILE A 22 -26.47 0.47 -27.95
CA ILE A 22 -26.59 -0.83 -28.64
C ILE A 22 -25.24 -1.55 -28.67
N TYR A 23 -24.15 -0.85 -28.98
CA TYR A 23 -22.82 -1.44 -29.10
C TYR A 23 -22.35 -2.05 -27.78
N TYR A 24 -22.44 -1.29 -26.68
CA TYR A 24 -22.03 -1.77 -25.36
C TYR A 24 -23.05 -2.71 -24.68
N GLY A 25 -24.28 -2.77 -25.20
CA GLY A 25 -25.27 -3.79 -24.83
C GLY A 25 -25.01 -5.17 -25.47
N ARG A 26 -24.08 -5.28 -26.43
CA ARG A 26 -23.72 -6.57 -27.05
C ARG A 26 -23.04 -7.50 -26.03
N GLY A 27 -23.33 -8.79 -26.15
CA GLY A 27 -22.67 -9.82 -25.36
C GLY A 27 -23.27 -10.09 -23.97
N ILE A 28 -24.35 -9.40 -23.58
CA ILE A 28 -25.09 -9.71 -22.34
C ILE A 28 -25.87 -11.01 -22.53
N LYS A 29 -25.43 -12.06 -21.83
CA LYS A 29 -26.02 -13.41 -21.83
C LYS A 29 -26.67 -13.76 -20.50
N THR A 30 -26.22 -13.16 -19.39
CA THR A 30 -26.70 -13.49 -18.04
C THR A 30 -27.39 -12.32 -17.34
N PHE A 31 -28.19 -12.63 -16.31
CA PHE A 31 -28.79 -11.61 -15.44
C PHE A 31 -27.71 -10.80 -14.69
N GLN A 32 -26.63 -11.45 -14.23
CA GLN A 32 -25.52 -10.78 -13.55
C GLN A 32 -24.81 -9.76 -14.44
N GLU A 33 -24.59 -10.09 -15.71
CA GLU A 33 -24.05 -9.16 -16.71
C GLU A 33 -24.96 -7.94 -16.88
N TYR A 34 -26.27 -8.16 -16.94
CA TYR A 34 -27.23 -7.07 -17.03
C TYR A 34 -27.26 -6.21 -15.75
N ALA A 35 -27.28 -6.82 -14.56
CA ALA A 35 -27.50 -6.12 -13.30
C ALA A 35 -26.26 -5.36 -12.79
N VAL A 36 -25.06 -5.92 -12.96
CA VAL A 36 -23.81 -5.37 -12.39
C VAL A 36 -22.63 -5.39 -13.37
N GLY A 37 -22.83 -5.80 -14.63
CA GLY A 37 -21.77 -5.78 -15.65
C GLY A 37 -20.56 -6.68 -15.34
N ASN A 38 -20.79 -7.82 -14.68
CA ASN A 38 -19.76 -8.74 -14.17
C ASN A 38 -18.75 -8.09 -13.19
N ARG A 39 -19.02 -6.88 -12.68
CA ARG A 39 -18.12 -6.14 -11.79
C ARG A 39 -16.71 -5.92 -12.36
N LYS A 40 -16.58 -5.83 -13.69
CA LYS A 40 -15.30 -5.61 -14.38
C LYS A 40 -15.06 -4.15 -14.78
N MET A 41 -15.97 -3.24 -14.39
CA MET A 41 -15.86 -1.82 -14.75
C MET A 41 -14.77 -1.13 -13.93
N SER A 42 -14.12 -0.13 -14.54
CA SER A 42 -13.13 0.67 -13.83
C SER A 42 -13.79 1.62 -12.82
N SER A 43 -13.09 1.92 -11.74
CA SER A 43 -13.60 2.84 -10.70
C SER A 43 -13.92 4.24 -11.24
N SER A 44 -13.22 4.69 -12.30
CA SER A 44 -13.51 5.99 -12.92
C SER A 44 -14.81 5.99 -13.71
N VAL A 45 -15.11 4.93 -14.45
CA VAL A 45 -16.38 4.80 -15.21
C VAL A 45 -17.57 4.77 -14.24
N ILE A 46 -17.48 3.98 -13.17
CA ILE A 46 -18.53 3.90 -12.15
C ILE A 46 -18.70 5.28 -11.45
N ALA A 47 -17.61 5.98 -11.15
CA ALA A 47 -17.66 7.29 -10.49
C ALA A 47 -18.30 8.37 -11.39
N ILE A 48 -17.91 8.46 -12.67
CA ILE A 48 -18.51 9.42 -13.61
C ILE A 48 -19.99 9.09 -13.83
N SER A 49 -20.34 7.81 -13.98
CA SER A 49 -21.72 7.36 -14.05
C SER A 49 -22.53 7.78 -12.83
N LEU A 50 -21.97 7.65 -11.62
CA LEU A 50 -22.61 8.11 -10.39
C LEU A 50 -22.80 9.64 -10.39
N ILE A 51 -21.80 10.42 -10.82
CA ILE A 51 -21.91 11.88 -10.93
C ILE A 51 -23.03 12.26 -11.90
N ALA A 52 -23.05 11.65 -13.09
CA ALA A 52 -24.07 11.90 -14.11
C ALA A 52 -25.48 11.54 -13.60
N THR A 53 -25.59 10.45 -12.83
CA THR A 53 -26.87 10.04 -12.22
C THR A 53 -27.34 11.03 -11.16
N ILE A 54 -26.44 11.53 -10.30
CA ILE A 54 -26.76 12.48 -9.23
C ILE A 54 -27.14 13.85 -9.80
N TYR A 55 -26.41 14.31 -10.83
CA TYR A 55 -26.58 15.62 -11.45
C TYR A 55 -27.35 15.51 -12.77
N GLY A 56 -28.63 15.14 -12.68
CA GLY A 56 -29.54 14.98 -13.82
C GLY A 56 -30.25 16.25 -14.28
N GLY A 57 -31.33 16.12 -15.07
CA GLY A 57 -32.05 17.28 -15.63
C GLY A 57 -32.70 18.22 -14.61
N GLY A 58 -32.96 17.74 -13.38
CA GLY A 58 -33.42 18.58 -12.27
C GLY A 58 -32.37 19.61 -11.80
N THR A 59 -31.09 19.34 -12.02
CA THR A 59 -29.99 20.25 -11.66
C THR A 59 -30.00 21.53 -12.49
N LEU A 60 -30.26 21.44 -13.79
CA LEU A 60 -30.34 22.63 -14.66
C LEU A 60 -31.65 23.40 -14.49
N GLY A 61 -32.77 22.70 -14.23
CA GLY A 61 -34.05 23.36 -14.00
C GLY A 61 -34.11 24.05 -12.63
N VAL A 62 -34.12 23.25 -11.56
CA VAL A 62 -34.31 23.74 -10.19
C VAL A 62 -33.01 24.30 -9.63
N GLY A 63 -31.87 23.67 -9.91
CA GLY A 63 -30.59 24.10 -9.36
C GLY A 63 -30.12 25.45 -9.89
N LEU A 64 -30.30 25.73 -11.20
CA LEU A 64 -29.98 27.04 -11.78
C LEU A 64 -30.89 28.14 -11.23
N ASP A 65 -32.20 27.88 -11.13
CA ASP A 65 -33.17 28.80 -10.55
C ASP A 65 -32.84 29.12 -9.07
N GLN A 66 -32.49 28.11 -8.28
CA GLN A 66 -32.04 28.31 -6.89
C GLN A 66 -30.76 29.13 -6.81
N ASN A 67 -29.76 28.86 -7.67
CA ASN A 67 -28.51 29.63 -7.68
C ASN A 67 -28.73 31.09 -8.09
N TYR A 68 -29.57 31.35 -9.09
CA TYR A 68 -29.94 32.71 -9.51
C TYR A 68 -30.67 33.49 -8.40
N ARG A 69 -31.53 32.82 -7.62
CA ARG A 69 -32.38 33.44 -6.58
C ARG A 69 -31.86 33.38 -5.15
N GLN A 70 -30.81 32.61 -4.84
CA GLN A 70 -30.28 32.45 -3.47
C GLN A 70 -28.76 32.68 -3.40
N GLY A 71 -28.05 32.73 -4.53
CA GLY A 71 -26.64 33.11 -4.60
C GLY A 71 -25.72 32.25 -3.72
N PHE A 72 -24.94 32.87 -2.83
CA PHE A 72 -23.92 32.13 -2.06
C PHE A 72 -24.48 31.15 -1.03
N GLU A 73 -25.72 31.33 -0.54
CA GLU A 73 -26.33 30.42 0.44
C GLU A 73 -26.42 29.01 -0.11
N ILE A 74 -26.92 28.89 -1.35
CA ILE A 74 -27.05 27.60 -2.03
C ILE A 74 -25.70 27.08 -2.51
N LEU A 75 -24.76 27.95 -2.93
CA LEU A 75 -23.40 27.56 -3.28
C LEU A 75 -22.70 26.88 -2.09
N ILE A 76 -22.75 27.48 -0.90
CA ILE A 76 -22.16 26.91 0.33
C ILE A 76 -22.82 25.57 0.67
N ALA A 77 -24.15 25.50 0.56
CA ALA A 77 -24.91 24.29 0.82
C ALA A 77 -24.59 23.13 -0.15
N GLN A 78 -24.31 23.45 -1.42
CA GLN A 78 -24.02 22.49 -2.50
C GLN A 78 -22.53 22.14 -2.65
N SER A 79 -21.62 22.85 -2.00
CA SER A 79 -20.17 22.64 -2.11
C SER A 79 -19.52 22.25 -0.76
N ILE A 80 -19.42 23.19 0.18
CA ILE A 80 -18.65 23.03 1.42
C ILE A 80 -19.22 21.91 2.31
N LEU A 81 -20.55 21.78 2.35
CA LEU A 81 -21.22 20.86 3.25
C LEU A 81 -21.25 19.41 2.73
N ILE A 82 -21.28 19.20 1.41
CA ILE A 82 -21.45 17.87 0.81
C ILE A 82 -20.12 17.11 0.65
N VAL A 83 -19.00 17.82 0.48
CA VAL A 83 -17.64 17.25 0.42
C VAL A 83 -17.31 16.38 1.64
N PRO A 84 -17.37 16.89 2.90
CA PRO A 84 -17.07 16.07 4.06
C PRO A 84 -18.03 14.88 4.19
N MET A 85 -19.27 15.03 3.70
CA MET A 85 -20.30 13.99 3.71
C MET A 85 -20.00 12.82 2.78
N LEU A 86 -19.70 13.08 1.51
CA LEU A 86 -19.28 12.04 0.57
C LEU A 86 -17.99 11.38 1.03
N TYR A 87 -17.06 12.17 1.58
CA TYR A 87 -15.82 11.66 2.14
C TYR A 87 -16.09 10.71 3.32
N LEU A 88 -16.89 11.12 4.30
CA LEU A 88 -17.27 10.30 5.45
C LEU A 88 -18.03 9.04 5.02
N PHE A 89 -18.97 9.16 4.08
CA PHE A 89 -19.70 8.01 3.55
C PHE A 89 -18.76 6.97 2.93
N SER A 90 -17.79 7.41 2.11
CA SER A 90 -16.81 6.52 1.48
C SER A 90 -15.89 5.82 2.48
N ARG A 91 -15.59 6.47 3.61
CA ARG A 91 -14.64 5.98 4.63
C ARG A 91 -15.30 5.22 5.79
N VAL A 92 -16.56 5.50 6.10
CA VAL A 92 -17.27 4.98 7.27
C VAL A 92 -18.33 3.97 6.86
N THR A 93 -19.19 4.31 5.90
CA THR A 93 -20.34 3.48 5.53
C THR A 93 -19.93 2.38 4.57
N ILE A 94 -19.24 2.70 3.47
CA ILE A 94 -18.88 1.70 2.44
C ILE A 94 -18.06 0.53 2.99
N PRO A 95 -17.01 0.72 3.82
CA PRO A 95 -16.24 -0.41 4.37
C PRO A 95 -17.06 -1.34 5.26
N ARG A 96 -18.14 -0.83 5.87
CA ARG A 96 -19.05 -1.60 6.71
C ARG A 96 -20.07 -2.41 5.92
N MET A 97 -20.19 -2.16 4.62
CA MET A 97 -21.10 -2.88 3.73
C MET A 97 -20.48 -4.17 3.17
N LYS A 98 -19.37 -4.67 3.76
CA LYS A 98 -18.65 -5.88 3.30
C LYS A 98 -19.56 -7.08 3.05
N GLU A 99 -20.47 -7.33 3.98
CA GLU A 99 -21.45 -8.43 3.90
C GLU A 99 -22.33 -8.38 2.63
N PHE A 100 -22.48 -7.19 2.02
CA PHE A 100 -23.36 -6.96 0.86
C PHE A 100 -22.63 -6.89 -0.49
N GLU A 101 -21.31 -7.05 -0.52
CA GLU A 101 -20.48 -6.93 -1.74
C GLU A 101 -20.99 -7.81 -2.90
N LYS A 102 -21.54 -8.98 -2.58
CA LYS A 102 -22.01 -9.96 -3.58
C LYS A 102 -23.46 -9.80 -3.99
N HIS A 103 -24.24 -8.89 -3.40
CA HIS A 103 -25.65 -8.70 -3.73
C HIS A 103 -25.85 -7.92 -5.04
N PHE A 104 -27.08 -7.98 -5.57
CA PHE A 104 -27.47 -7.27 -6.80
C PHE A 104 -28.32 -6.02 -6.54
N SER A 105 -28.88 -5.87 -5.32
CA SER A 105 -29.76 -4.77 -4.97
C SER A 105 -29.83 -4.51 -3.46
N ILE A 106 -30.31 -3.33 -3.08
CA ILE A 106 -30.56 -2.96 -1.67
C ILE A 106 -31.66 -3.80 -1.03
N ALA A 107 -32.64 -4.26 -1.82
CA ALA A 107 -33.70 -5.13 -1.35
C ALA A 107 -33.16 -6.52 -0.97
N GLU A 108 -32.23 -7.07 -1.76
CA GLU A 108 -31.54 -8.31 -1.41
C GLU A 108 -30.74 -8.18 -0.12
N SER A 109 -30.04 -7.05 0.08
CA SER A 109 -29.36 -6.76 1.36
C SER A 109 -30.32 -6.64 2.54
N MET A 110 -31.44 -5.93 2.41
CA MET A 110 -32.45 -5.88 3.48
C MET A 110 -33.07 -7.26 3.74
N GLY A 111 -33.23 -8.06 2.68
CA GLY A 111 -33.76 -9.42 2.74
C GLY A 111 -32.86 -10.42 3.45
N SER A 112 -31.54 -10.36 3.21
CA SER A 112 -30.58 -11.25 3.87
C SER A 112 -30.54 -11.00 5.38
N LEU A 113 -30.81 -9.76 5.82
CA LEU A 113 -30.82 -9.39 7.23
C LEU A 113 -32.14 -9.67 7.93
N TYR A 114 -33.26 -9.31 7.30
CA TYR A 114 -34.57 -9.25 7.96
C TYR A 114 -35.62 -10.18 7.35
N GLY A 115 -35.26 -10.98 6.35
CA GLY A 115 -36.11 -11.99 5.72
C GLY A 115 -36.88 -11.49 4.49
N SER A 116 -37.67 -12.40 3.90
CA SER A 116 -38.37 -12.20 2.63
C SER A 116 -39.37 -11.04 2.64
N ALA A 117 -40.08 -10.80 3.74
CA ALA A 117 -41.03 -9.69 3.85
C ALA A 117 -40.33 -8.32 3.71
N ALA A 118 -39.18 -8.14 4.39
CA ALA A 118 -38.40 -6.92 4.30
C ALA A 118 -37.81 -6.73 2.88
N ARG A 119 -37.40 -7.83 2.22
CA ARG A 119 -36.97 -7.82 0.82
C ARG A 119 -38.07 -7.27 -0.11
N ILE A 120 -39.28 -7.81 0.00
CA ILE A 120 -40.42 -7.43 -0.86
C ILE A 120 -40.81 -5.97 -0.64
N ILE A 121 -40.98 -5.54 0.62
CA ILE A 121 -41.35 -4.15 0.93
C ILE A 121 -40.28 -3.18 0.40
N THR A 122 -39.00 -3.50 0.63
CA THR A 122 -37.88 -2.68 0.13
C THR A 122 -37.89 -2.59 -1.39
N ALA A 123 -38.12 -3.71 -2.09
CA ALA A 123 -38.17 -3.73 -3.55
C ALA A 123 -39.34 -2.89 -4.10
N LEU A 124 -40.54 -3.01 -3.53
CA LEU A 124 -41.72 -2.25 -3.94
C LEU A 124 -41.51 -0.73 -3.76
N LEU A 125 -41.05 -0.30 -2.60
CA LEU A 125 -40.78 1.12 -2.34
C LEU A 125 -39.63 1.66 -3.19
N SER A 126 -38.62 0.84 -3.47
CA SER A 126 -37.50 1.21 -4.35
C SER A 126 -37.93 1.38 -5.81
N ILE A 127 -38.81 0.50 -6.31
CA ILE A 127 -39.38 0.61 -7.66
C ILE A 127 -40.29 1.84 -7.76
N LEU A 128 -41.13 2.09 -6.74
CA LEU A 128 -41.95 3.31 -6.67
C LEU A 128 -41.09 4.58 -6.76
N LEU A 129 -39.98 4.62 -6.02
CA LEU A 129 -39.02 5.72 -6.09
C LEU A 129 -38.41 5.87 -7.49
N ALA A 130 -37.97 4.78 -8.10
CA ALA A 130 -37.40 4.80 -9.44
C ALA A 130 -38.41 5.28 -10.51
N ILE A 131 -39.67 4.82 -10.43
CA ILE A 131 -40.77 5.26 -11.32
C ILE A 131 -40.99 6.76 -11.19
N ALA A 132 -40.96 7.29 -9.97
CA ALA A 132 -41.17 8.71 -9.72
C ALA A 132 -40.02 9.56 -10.31
N TYR A 133 -38.77 9.08 -10.22
CA TYR A 133 -37.62 9.72 -10.86
C TYR A 133 -37.72 9.68 -12.40
N LEU A 134 -38.11 8.53 -12.97
CA LEU A 134 -38.29 8.39 -14.42
C LEU A 134 -39.39 9.33 -14.93
N THR A 135 -40.52 9.38 -14.23
CA THR A 135 -41.64 10.30 -14.51
C THR A 135 -41.18 11.76 -14.48
N THR A 136 -40.35 12.11 -13.51
CA THR A 136 -39.76 13.45 -13.40
C THR A 136 -38.90 13.79 -14.61
N GLN A 137 -38.01 12.89 -15.04
CA GLN A 137 -37.17 13.13 -16.22
C GLN A 137 -38.00 13.27 -17.50
N ILE A 138 -39.02 12.43 -17.69
CA ILE A 138 -39.92 12.53 -18.87
C ILE A 138 -40.68 13.87 -18.85
N LYS A 139 -41.15 14.33 -17.68
CA LYS A 139 -41.87 15.60 -17.56
C LYS A 139 -40.97 16.81 -17.84
N VAL A 140 -39.73 16.82 -17.35
CA VAL A 140 -38.75 17.87 -17.70
C VAL A 140 -38.41 17.82 -19.19
N GLY A 141 -38.30 16.61 -19.78
CA GLY A 141 -38.16 16.45 -21.22
C GLY A 141 -39.32 17.05 -22.01
N PHE A 142 -40.55 16.91 -21.52
CA PHE A 142 -41.73 17.56 -22.12
C PHE A 142 -41.63 19.09 -22.08
N GLU A 143 -41.15 19.67 -20.98
CA GLU A 143 -40.91 21.13 -20.90
C GLU A 143 -39.89 21.58 -21.96
N ILE A 144 -38.80 20.83 -22.18
CA ILE A 144 -37.82 21.15 -23.24
C ILE A 144 -38.46 21.06 -24.63
N MET A 145 -39.27 20.03 -24.90
CA MET A 145 -39.95 19.89 -26.20
C MET A 145 -40.96 21.01 -26.44
N SER A 146 -41.60 21.52 -25.38
CA SER A 146 -42.51 22.66 -25.48
C SER A 146 -41.81 23.94 -25.95
N ILE A 147 -40.53 24.10 -25.59
CA ILE A 147 -39.69 25.23 -26.01
C ILE A 147 -39.26 25.08 -27.47
N LEU A 148 -38.88 23.88 -27.89
CA LEU A 148 -38.47 23.61 -29.28
C LEU A 148 -39.63 23.77 -30.27
N PHE A 149 -40.85 23.38 -29.89
CA PHE A 149 -42.02 23.34 -30.76
C PHE A 149 -43.22 24.10 -30.18
N PRO A 150 -43.14 25.42 -29.98
CA PRO A 150 -44.14 26.18 -29.21
C PRO A 150 -45.53 26.25 -29.87
N LYS A 151 -45.65 25.99 -31.19
CA LYS A 151 -46.88 26.20 -31.95
C LYS A 151 -47.77 24.95 -32.13
N ILE A 152 -47.30 23.74 -31.83
CA ILE A 152 -48.03 22.50 -32.12
C ILE A 152 -47.98 21.53 -30.93
N ILE A 153 -49.00 21.59 -30.07
CA ILE A 153 -49.11 20.78 -28.83
C ILE A 153 -49.12 19.27 -29.12
N SER A 154 -49.79 18.85 -30.20
CA SER A 154 -49.81 17.43 -30.60
C SER A 154 -48.41 16.91 -30.92
N PHE A 155 -47.59 17.72 -31.58
CA PHE A 155 -46.22 17.36 -31.98
C PHE A 155 -45.28 17.25 -30.77
N GLN A 156 -45.45 18.10 -29.75
CA GLN A 156 -44.72 18.01 -28.48
C GLN A 156 -44.97 16.66 -27.79
N THR A 157 -46.25 16.27 -27.71
CA THR A 157 -46.67 15.02 -27.07
C THR A 157 -46.15 13.79 -27.83
N TYR A 158 -46.24 13.76 -29.16
CA TYR A 158 -45.70 12.65 -29.94
C TYR A 158 -44.17 12.56 -29.87
N SER A 159 -43.47 13.70 -29.88
CA SER A 159 -42.01 13.74 -29.80
C SER A 159 -41.48 13.22 -28.46
N ILE A 160 -42.13 13.56 -27.33
CA ILE A 160 -41.71 13.03 -26.03
C ILE A 160 -42.00 11.54 -25.88
N ILE A 161 -43.13 11.06 -26.43
CA ILE A 161 -43.47 9.64 -26.43
C ILE A 161 -42.40 8.88 -27.23
N LEU A 162 -42.05 9.37 -28.42
CA LEU A 162 -41.03 8.75 -29.26
C LEU A 162 -39.66 8.76 -28.56
N LEU A 163 -39.26 9.88 -27.96
CA LEU A 163 -37.99 9.98 -27.21
C LEU A 163 -37.97 9.03 -26.02
N THR A 164 -39.08 8.92 -25.28
CA THR A 164 -39.19 8.02 -24.12
C THR A 164 -39.15 6.56 -24.56
N LEU A 165 -39.85 6.21 -25.65
CA LEU A 165 -39.80 4.86 -26.22
C LEU A 165 -38.40 4.51 -26.72
N LEU A 166 -37.67 5.47 -27.31
CA LEU A 166 -36.28 5.29 -27.72
C LEU A 166 -35.38 4.99 -26.51
N VAL A 167 -35.51 5.76 -25.42
CA VAL A 167 -34.79 5.54 -24.16
C VAL A 167 -35.07 4.15 -23.61
N ILE A 168 -36.35 3.79 -23.50
CA ILE A 168 -36.76 2.46 -23.02
C ILE A 168 -36.18 1.36 -23.92
N ALA A 169 -36.21 1.53 -25.24
CA ALA A 169 -35.78 0.53 -26.18
C ALA A 169 -34.29 0.18 -25.99
N TYR A 170 -33.37 1.14 -26.00
CA TYR A 170 -31.96 0.80 -25.84
C TYR A 170 -31.59 0.46 -24.39
N ALA A 171 -32.19 1.12 -23.40
CA ALA A 171 -31.90 0.85 -21.99
C ALA A 171 -32.29 -0.58 -21.59
N ALA A 172 -33.42 -1.08 -22.12
CA ALA A 172 -33.85 -2.46 -21.90
C ALA A 172 -32.83 -3.48 -22.40
N PHE A 173 -32.05 -3.20 -23.45
CA PHE A 173 -31.03 -4.13 -23.96
C PHE A 173 -29.61 -3.86 -23.44
N GLY A 174 -29.31 -2.64 -22.97
CA GLY A 174 -27.96 -2.17 -22.65
C GLY A 174 -27.35 -2.69 -21.34
N GLY A 175 -28.16 -2.95 -20.31
CA GLY A 175 -27.66 -3.38 -18.98
C GLY A 175 -26.71 -2.37 -18.30
N ALA A 176 -26.16 -2.73 -17.14
CA ALA A 176 -25.40 -1.82 -16.28
C ALA A 176 -24.15 -1.24 -16.96
N ARG A 177 -23.50 -2.02 -17.83
CA ARG A 177 -22.30 -1.58 -18.56
C ARG A 177 -22.62 -0.53 -19.61
N ALA A 178 -23.68 -0.72 -20.40
CA ALA A 178 -24.04 0.28 -21.40
C ALA A 178 -24.47 1.58 -20.72
N VAL A 179 -25.32 1.50 -19.67
CA VAL A 179 -25.76 2.66 -18.88
C VAL A 179 -24.56 3.46 -18.35
N ALA A 180 -23.59 2.79 -17.72
CA ALA A 180 -22.43 3.49 -17.16
C ALA A 180 -21.55 4.16 -18.23
N ILE A 181 -21.49 3.61 -19.44
CA ILE A 181 -20.67 4.18 -20.53
C ILE A 181 -21.41 5.31 -21.25
N THR A 182 -22.72 5.17 -21.46
CA THR A 182 -23.55 6.26 -22.00
C THR A 182 -23.54 7.45 -21.05
N ASP A 183 -23.58 7.22 -19.73
CA ASP A 183 -23.42 8.26 -18.72
C ASP A 183 -22.10 9.03 -18.87
N VAL A 184 -20.98 8.33 -19.14
CA VAL A 184 -19.66 8.98 -19.32
C VAL A 184 -19.67 9.92 -20.53
N TYR A 185 -20.22 9.47 -21.66
CA TYR A 185 -20.34 10.29 -22.86
C TYR A 185 -21.27 11.49 -22.64
N GLN A 186 -22.43 11.25 -22.03
CA GLN A 186 -23.43 12.28 -21.71
C GLN A 186 -22.88 13.33 -20.73
N PHE A 187 -22.08 12.91 -19.74
CA PHE A 187 -21.44 13.82 -18.79
C PHE A 187 -20.39 14.72 -19.46
N LEU A 188 -19.64 14.22 -20.44
CA LEU A 188 -18.69 15.03 -21.21
C LEU A 188 -19.40 16.11 -22.03
N LEU A 189 -20.50 15.76 -22.69
CA LEU A 189 -21.34 16.74 -23.41
C LEU A 189 -21.89 17.81 -22.47
N PHE A 190 -22.32 17.41 -21.27
CA PHE A 190 -22.78 18.33 -20.24
C PHE A 190 -21.69 19.30 -19.75
N GLY A 191 -20.46 18.81 -19.55
CA GLY A 191 -19.34 19.63 -19.08
C GLY A 191 -19.01 20.81 -20.00
N LEU A 192 -19.34 20.71 -21.28
CA LEU A 192 -19.13 21.77 -22.28
C LEU A 192 -20.21 22.88 -22.23
N CYS A 193 -21.37 22.60 -21.65
CA CYS A 193 -22.53 23.48 -21.66
C CYS A 193 -22.31 24.76 -20.83
N PHE A 194 -21.78 24.62 -19.61
CA PHE A 194 -21.64 25.78 -18.71
C PHE A 194 -20.57 26.79 -19.15
N PRO A 195 -19.35 26.38 -19.55
CA PRO A 195 -18.35 27.33 -20.03
C PRO A 195 -18.84 28.12 -21.25
N MET A 196 -19.52 27.43 -22.17
CA MET A 196 -20.12 28.05 -23.35
C MET A 196 -21.19 29.09 -22.95
N LEU A 197 -22.11 28.73 -22.05
CA LEU A 197 -23.17 29.65 -21.62
C LEU A 197 -22.60 30.88 -20.88
N ILE A 198 -21.63 30.67 -19.99
CA ILE A 198 -20.93 31.76 -19.29
C ILE A 198 -20.27 32.71 -20.31
N PHE A 199 -19.53 32.16 -21.27
CA PHE A 199 -18.87 32.95 -22.30
C PHE A 199 -19.86 33.79 -23.10
N VAL A 200 -20.97 33.20 -23.55
CA VAL A 200 -21.95 33.88 -24.39
C VAL A 200 -22.64 35.02 -23.64
N LEU A 201 -23.08 34.78 -22.40
CA LEU A 201 -23.72 35.81 -21.58
C LEU A 201 -22.77 36.99 -21.34
N LEU A 202 -21.52 36.71 -20.96
CA LEU A 202 -20.52 37.75 -20.74
C LEU A 202 -20.16 38.49 -22.03
N PHE A 203 -20.01 37.79 -23.16
CA PHE A 203 -19.70 38.38 -24.46
C PHE A 203 -20.83 39.29 -24.98
N SER A 204 -22.08 38.92 -24.68
CA SER A 204 -23.26 39.70 -25.09
C SER A 204 -23.55 40.92 -24.20
N THR A 205 -22.79 41.12 -23.13
CA THR A 205 -23.00 42.23 -22.19
C THR A 205 -22.34 43.51 -22.73
N GLU A 206 -23.11 44.60 -22.86
CA GLU A 206 -22.62 45.88 -23.43
C GLU A 206 -21.47 46.51 -22.63
N ASP A 207 -21.57 46.49 -21.29
CA ASP A 207 -20.49 46.91 -20.39
C ASP A 207 -20.41 45.99 -19.17
N LEU A 208 -19.30 45.26 -19.09
CA LEU A 208 -19.04 44.31 -18.01
C LEU A 208 -18.82 45.01 -16.65
N ALA A 209 -18.35 46.26 -16.63
CA ALA A 209 -18.09 46.99 -15.38
C ALA A 209 -19.39 47.36 -14.67
N THR A 210 -20.38 47.90 -15.40
CA THR A 210 -21.72 48.15 -14.87
C THR A 210 -22.46 46.86 -14.54
N GLY A 211 -22.32 45.80 -15.34
CA GLY A 211 -22.86 44.47 -15.04
C GLY A 211 -22.35 43.91 -13.71
N TRP A 212 -21.06 44.07 -13.42
CA TRP A 212 -20.49 43.68 -12.14
C TRP A 212 -21.02 44.49 -10.96
N GLN A 213 -21.17 45.82 -11.13
CA GLN A 213 -21.77 46.68 -10.11
C GLN A 213 -23.20 46.21 -9.75
N LYS A 214 -24.01 45.84 -10.76
CA LYS A 214 -25.35 45.25 -10.54
C LYS A 214 -25.28 43.97 -9.72
N LEU A 215 -24.38 43.04 -10.05
CA LEU A 215 -24.20 41.79 -9.29
C LEU A 215 -23.88 42.06 -7.81
N THR A 216 -22.94 42.98 -7.53
CA THR A 216 -22.54 43.30 -6.14
C THR A 216 -23.62 44.03 -5.35
N ALA A 217 -24.56 44.69 -6.03
CA ALA A 217 -25.73 45.30 -5.43
C ALA A 217 -26.78 44.27 -4.99
N VAL A 218 -26.85 43.11 -5.64
CA VAL A 218 -27.76 42.01 -5.26
C VAL A 218 -27.33 41.43 -3.90
N PRO A 219 -28.17 41.51 -2.85
CA PRO A 219 -27.77 41.10 -1.50
C PRO A 219 -27.28 39.65 -1.38
N GLN A 220 -27.81 38.75 -2.20
CA GLN A 220 -27.51 37.31 -2.21
C GLN A 220 -26.17 36.95 -2.89
N PHE A 221 -25.61 37.89 -3.66
CA PHE A 221 -24.30 37.78 -4.29
C PHE A 221 -23.27 38.71 -3.60
N ASN A 222 -23.62 39.26 -2.43
CA ASN A 222 -22.74 40.12 -1.65
C ASN A 222 -22.23 39.40 -0.40
N LEU A 223 -20.96 39.01 -0.43
CA LEU A 223 -20.30 38.26 0.66
C LEU A 223 -20.41 38.94 2.04
N ASN A 224 -20.39 40.29 2.09
CA ASN A 224 -20.41 41.05 3.34
C ASN A 224 -21.76 41.00 4.06
N LYS A 225 -22.86 40.75 3.33
CA LYS A 225 -24.21 40.69 3.90
C LYS A 225 -24.61 39.29 4.37
N MET A 226 -23.81 38.26 4.09
CA MET A 226 -24.22 36.85 4.20
C MET A 226 -23.62 36.10 5.39
N CYS A 227 -22.49 36.55 5.94
CA CYS A 227 -21.87 35.96 7.14
C CYS A 227 -22.60 36.38 8.43
N THR A 228 -23.90 36.09 8.55
CA THR A 228 -24.66 36.22 9.80
C THR A 228 -24.86 34.83 10.44
N GLY A 229 -24.99 34.76 11.77
CA GLY A 229 -25.11 33.49 12.50
C GLY A 229 -26.32 32.62 12.11
N HIS A 230 -27.35 33.20 11.48
CA HIS A 230 -28.55 32.51 11.00
C HIS A 230 -28.28 31.59 9.79
N THR A 231 -27.29 31.94 8.96
CA THR A 231 -26.94 31.16 7.76
C THR A 231 -26.43 29.77 8.16
N LEU A 232 -25.64 29.66 9.23
CA LEU A 232 -25.06 28.39 9.68
C LEU A 232 -26.11 27.43 10.30
N THR A 233 -27.08 27.96 11.03
CA THR A 233 -28.14 27.15 11.67
C THR A 233 -29.14 26.61 10.66
N SER A 234 -29.44 27.37 9.60
CA SER A 234 -30.32 26.93 8.51
C SER A 234 -29.75 25.78 7.66
N LEU A 235 -28.42 25.60 7.66
CA LEU A 235 -27.72 24.59 6.85
C LEU A 235 -27.64 23.21 7.53
N LEU A 236 -27.80 23.15 8.87
CA LEU A 236 -27.64 21.91 9.66
C LEU A 236 -28.67 20.82 9.31
N PRO A 237 -29.97 21.10 9.13
CA PRO A 237 -30.94 20.08 8.70
C PRO A 237 -30.64 19.51 7.30
N GLY A 238 -30.09 20.34 6.41
CA GLY A 238 -29.65 19.94 5.07
C GLY A 238 -28.42 19.03 5.07
N PHE A 239 -27.68 18.95 6.18
CA PHE A 239 -26.51 18.09 6.35
C PHE A 239 -26.89 16.61 6.45
N ILE A 240 -27.81 16.28 7.36
CA ILE A 240 -28.25 14.90 7.59
C ILE A 240 -29.00 14.38 6.37
N PHE A 241 -29.89 15.22 5.79
CA PHE A 241 -30.66 14.90 4.61
C PHE A 241 -29.80 14.46 3.41
N ARG A 242 -28.70 15.16 3.14
CA ARG A 242 -27.84 14.87 1.98
C ARG A 242 -27.08 13.55 2.09
N LEU A 243 -26.78 13.07 3.30
CA LEU A 243 -26.19 11.73 3.48
C LEU A 243 -27.17 10.62 3.07
N LEU A 244 -28.45 10.83 3.34
CA LEU A 244 -29.51 9.84 3.12
C LEU A 244 -29.83 9.66 1.63
N VAL A 245 -29.64 10.73 0.85
CA VAL A 245 -29.76 10.72 -0.61
C VAL A 245 -28.82 9.67 -1.25
N LEU A 246 -27.69 9.32 -0.63
CA LEU A 246 -26.75 8.32 -1.16
C LEU A 246 -27.29 6.88 -1.13
N PHE A 247 -28.35 6.62 -0.37
CA PHE A 247 -29.03 5.32 -0.29
C PHE A 247 -30.22 5.19 -1.25
N ILE A 248 -30.34 6.10 -2.21
CA ILE A 248 -31.25 5.93 -3.33
C ILE A 248 -30.80 4.69 -4.13
N PRO A 249 -31.73 3.81 -4.56
CA PRO A 249 -31.39 2.54 -5.21
C PRO A 249 -30.44 2.69 -6.41
N ALA A 250 -30.66 3.69 -7.26
CA ALA A 250 -29.80 3.95 -8.42
C ALA A 250 -28.35 4.30 -8.03
N TYR A 251 -28.15 4.99 -6.90
CA TYR A 251 -26.82 5.42 -6.46
C TYR A 251 -26.08 4.26 -5.80
N ILE A 252 -26.76 3.55 -4.88
CA ILE A 252 -26.18 2.38 -4.22
C ILE A 252 -25.95 1.22 -5.20
N GLN A 253 -26.63 1.21 -6.37
CA GLN A 253 -26.30 0.25 -7.43
C GLN A 253 -24.84 0.33 -7.87
N ARG A 254 -24.21 1.51 -7.80
CA ARG A 254 -22.78 1.68 -8.13
C ARG A 254 -21.86 1.04 -7.08
N PHE A 255 -22.33 0.80 -5.85
CA PHE A 255 -21.66 -0.08 -4.90
C PHE A 255 -21.71 -1.54 -5.36
N TYR A 256 -22.88 -2.06 -5.75
CA TYR A 256 -23.04 -3.46 -6.21
C TYR A 256 -22.35 -3.76 -7.55
N MET A 257 -22.11 -2.73 -8.37
CA MET A 257 -21.32 -2.79 -9.60
C MET A 257 -19.81 -2.89 -9.36
N ALA A 258 -19.33 -2.56 -8.16
CA ALA A 258 -17.91 -2.64 -7.84
C ALA A 258 -17.46 -4.10 -7.64
N SER A 259 -16.21 -4.40 -7.99
CA SER A 259 -15.58 -5.71 -7.82
C SER A 259 -15.30 -6.07 -6.37
N SER A 260 -15.20 -5.06 -5.51
CA SER A 260 -14.66 -5.16 -4.17
C SER A 260 -14.98 -3.89 -3.37
N ILE A 261 -14.92 -4.00 -2.05
CA ILE A 261 -15.21 -2.87 -1.14
C ILE A 261 -14.21 -1.74 -1.30
N GLY A 262 -12.94 -2.05 -1.56
CA GLY A 262 -11.90 -1.05 -1.81
C GLY A 262 -12.20 -0.26 -3.09
N GLN A 263 -12.62 -0.93 -4.16
CA GLN A 263 -13.06 -0.27 -5.40
C GLN A 263 -14.28 0.60 -5.16
N ALA A 264 -15.28 0.12 -4.41
CA ALA A 264 -16.46 0.92 -4.06
C ALA A 264 -16.08 2.17 -3.25
N ALA A 265 -15.22 2.04 -2.24
CA ALA A 265 -14.74 3.17 -1.46
C ALA A 265 -13.99 4.18 -2.33
N LYS A 266 -13.16 3.72 -3.28
CA LYS A 266 -12.49 4.57 -4.28
C LYS A 266 -13.50 5.32 -5.17
N VAL A 267 -14.58 4.66 -5.63
CA VAL A 267 -15.65 5.28 -6.44
C VAL A 267 -16.28 6.44 -5.68
N PHE A 268 -16.77 6.20 -4.46
CA PHE A 268 -17.44 7.23 -3.66
C PHE A 268 -16.47 8.34 -3.21
N ASN A 269 -15.20 8.02 -2.98
CA ASN A 269 -14.19 9.04 -2.67
C ASN A 269 -13.85 9.92 -3.90
N LYS A 270 -13.81 9.36 -5.11
CA LYS A 270 -13.53 10.11 -6.34
C LYS A 270 -14.59 11.17 -6.64
N ILE A 271 -15.86 10.91 -6.32
CA ILE A 271 -16.93 11.88 -6.58
C ILE A 271 -16.97 13.05 -5.60
N THR A 272 -16.20 13.01 -4.51
CA THR A 272 -16.25 14.01 -3.42
C THR A 272 -16.07 15.45 -3.91
N ILE A 273 -15.21 15.69 -4.91
CA ILE A 273 -14.90 17.03 -5.43
C ILE A 273 -15.92 17.50 -6.48
N ALA A 274 -16.57 16.56 -7.18
CA ALA A 274 -17.47 16.89 -8.29
C ALA A 274 -18.60 17.86 -7.90
N PRO A 275 -19.25 17.75 -6.71
CA PRO A 275 -20.23 18.73 -6.27
C PRO A 275 -19.74 20.16 -6.23
N CYS A 276 -18.51 20.40 -5.75
CA CYS A 276 -17.95 21.75 -5.70
C CYS A 276 -17.78 22.33 -7.09
N VAL A 277 -17.25 21.53 -8.03
CA VAL A 277 -17.02 21.97 -9.41
C VAL A 277 -18.35 22.27 -10.09
N ILE A 278 -19.32 21.37 -9.98
CA ILE A 278 -20.64 21.54 -10.62
C ILE A 278 -21.40 22.72 -10.01
N ALA A 279 -21.41 22.85 -8.68
CA ALA A 279 -22.04 23.99 -8.00
C ALA A 279 -21.41 25.33 -8.42
N LEU A 280 -20.07 25.39 -8.52
CA LEU A 280 -19.37 26.58 -8.98
C LEU A 280 -19.71 26.93 -10.44
N LEU A 281 -19.79 25.94 -11.33
CA LEU A 281 -20.17 26.16 -12.72
C LEU A 281 -21.59 26.72 -12.84
N ILE A 282 -22.56 26.15 -12.11
CA ILE A 282 -23.95 26.63 -12.09
C ILE A 282 -24.03 28.03 -11.49
N PHE A 283 -23.34 28.27 -10.37
CA PHE A 283 -23.26 29.58 -9.74
C PHE A 283 -22.66 30.64 -10.69
N SER A 284 -21.64 30.26 -11.45
CA SER A 284 -21.00 31.16 -12.43
C SER A 284 -21.95 31.55 -13.56
N VAL A 285 -22.81 30.62 -14.01
CA VAL A 285 -23.87 30.92 -14.98
C VAL A 285 -24.90 31.87 -14.38
N ALA A 286 -25.34 31.61 -13.14
CA ALA A 286 -26.28 32.48 -12.44
C ALA A 286 -25.73 33.90 -12.23
N ALA A 287 -24.44 34.02 -11.90
CA ALA A 287 -23.75 35.31 -11.81
C ALA A 287 -23.66 36.01 -13.17
N ALA A 288 -23.34 35.27 -14.24
CA ALA A 288 -23.29 35.82 -15.60
C ALA A 288 -24.64 36.39 -16.07
N LEU A 289 -25.77 35.75 -15.71
CA LEU A 289 -27.12 36.28 -15.99
C LEU A 289 -27.37 37.62 -15.29
N HIS A 290 -27.00 37.75 -14.02
CA HIS A 290 -27.12 39.02 -13.28
C HIS A 290 -26.20 40.10 -13.86
N ILE A 291 -24.99 39.74 -14.31
CA ILE A 291 -24.04 40.66 -14.97
C ILE A 291 -24.61 41.16 -16.30
N HIS A 292 -25.21 40.27 -17.09
CA HIS A 292 -25.87 40.64 -18.35
C HIS A 292 -26.99 41.67 -18.15
N GLY A 293 -27.59 41.70 -16.95
CA GLY A 293 -28.65 42.63 -16.58
C GLY A 293 -30.05 42.02 -16.69
N ASP A 294 -30.14 40.69 -16.78
CA ASP A 294 -31.41 39.97 -16.84
C ASP A 294 -32.13 40.07 -15.49
N ASN A 295 -33.35 40.59 -15.49
CA ASN A 295 -34.22 40.57 -14.31
C ASN A 295 -35.36 39.57 -14.51
N ILE A 296 -35.08 38.31 -14.15
CA ILE A 296 -36.02 37.21 -14.37
C ILE A 296 -37.07 37.24 -13.26
N SER A 297 -38.33 37.47 -13.64
CA SER A 297 -39.45 37.52 -12.69
C SER A 297 -39.59 36.21 -11.91
N SER A 298 -40.10 36.27 -10.67
CA SER A 298 -40.25 35.11 -9.79
C SER A 298 -41.09 33.97 -10.38
N ASN A 299 -41.93 34.27 -11.39
CA ASN A 299 -42.85 33.33 -12.01
C ASN A 299 -42.28 32.71 -13.30
N GLN A 300 -41.15 33.21 -13.80
CA GLN A 300 -40.50 32.69 -14.99
C GLN A 300 -39.36 31.76 -14.59
N ASN A 301 -39.27 30.60 -15.25
CA ASN A 301 -38.20 29.65 -15.02
C ASN A 301 -36.91 30.14 -15.71
N VAL A 302 -35.82 30.25 -14.94
CA VAL A 302 -34.52 30.74 -15.42
C VAL A 302 -34.00 29.92 -16.60
N LEU A 303 -34.22 28.62 -16.60
CA LEU A 303 -33.82 27.73 -17.69
C LEU A 303 -34.56 28.04 -19.00
N HIS A 304 -35.86 28.32 -18.92
CA HIS A 304 -36.65 28.73 -20.11
C HIS A 304 -36.12 30.03 -20.69
N TYR A 305 -35.75 30.97 -19.81
CA TYR A 305 -35.17 32.24 -20.24
C TYR A 305 -33.83 32.01 -20.96
N VAL A 306 -32.91 31.25 -20.34
CA VAL A 306 -31.60 30.91 -20.94
C VAL A 306 -31.74 30.27 -22.33
N LEU A 307 -32.69 29.35 -22.49
CA LEU A 307 -32.96 28.70 -23.77
C LEU A 307 -33.52 29.66 -24.84
N SER A 308 -34.20 30.73 -24.42
CA SER A 308 -34.79 31.71 -25.34
C SER A 308 -33.78 32.70 -25.92
N LEU A 309 -32.59 32.85 -25.30
CA LEU A 309 -31.58 33.84 -25.69
C LEU A 309 -30.82 33.51 -26.99
N ALA A 310 -30.91 32.27 -27.49
CA ALA A 310 -30.31 31.72 -28.74
C ALA A 310 -29.45 32.68 -29.60
N TYR A 311 -28.24 32.99 -29.12
CA TYR A 311 -27.38 34.06 -29.66
C TYR A 311 -26.72 33.73 -31.02
N PHE A 312 -26.55 32.46 -31.37
CA PHE A 312 -25.99 32.04 -32.67
C PHE A 312 -26.59 30.70 -33.17
N PRO A 313 -26.59 30.44 -34.49
CA PRO A 313 -27.08 29.19 -35.06
C PRO A 313 -26.36 27.96 -34.47
N GLY A 314 -27.10 26.96 -34.00
CA GLY A 314 -26.54 25.73 -33.41
C GLY A 314 -26.39 25.75 -31.89
N MET A 315 -26.40 26.93 -31.24
CA MET A 315 -26.28 27.04 -29.78
C MET A 315 -27.44 26.35 -29.06
N LEU A 316 -28.66 26.56 -29.55
CA LEU A 316 -29.86 25.97 -28.99
C LEU A 316 -29.81 24.44 -29.12
N GLY A 317 -29.35 23.92 -30.26
CA GLY A 317 -29.13 22.50 -30.49
C GLY A 317 -28.13 21.87 -29.50
N ILE A 318 -27.01 22.53 -29.23
CA ILE A 318 -26.00 22.06 -28.26
C ILE A 318 -26.56 22.06 -26.84
N LEU A 319 -27.21 23.15 -26.43
CA LEU A 319 -27.77 23.31 -25.09
C LEU A 319 -28.86 22.27 -24.82
N VAL A 320 -29.79 22.10 -25.77
CA VAL A 320 -30.84 21.08 -25.67
C VAL A 320 -30.26 19.67 -25.68
N THR A 321 -29.23 19.42 -26.48
CA THR A 321 -28.53 18.12 -26.50
C THR A 321 -27.92 17.78 -25.14
N ALA A 322 -27.22 18.74 -24.52
CA ALA A 322 -26.64 18.56 -23.20
C ALA A 322 -27.71 18.30 -22.13
N MET A 323 -28.85 18.97 -22.22
CA MET A 323 -29.97 18.75 -21.31
C MET A 323 -30.62 17.37 -21.49
N ILE A 324 -30.88 16.96 -22.73
CA ILE A 324 -31.39 15.62 -23.04
C ILE A 324 -30.42 14.55 -22.55
N ALA A 325 -29.11 14.75 -22.72
CA ALA A 325 -28.08 13.85 -22.23
C ALA A 325 -28.15 13.64 -20.70
N LEU A 326 -28.33 14.72 -19.92
CA LEU A 326 -28.53 14.64 -18.47
C LEU A 326 -29.83 13.92 -18.08
N LEU A 327 -30.92 14.21 -18.77
CA LEU A 327 -32.21 13.56 -18.54
C LEU A 327 -32.11 12.05 -18.76
N MET A 328 -31.45 11.66 -19.85
CA MET A 328 -31.26 10.26 -20.23
C MET A 328 -30.40 9.51 -19.22
N SER A 329 -29.28 10.07 -18.74
CA SER A 329 -28.41 9.42 -17.75
C SER A 329 -29.15 9.02 -16.46
N THR A 330 -29.93 9.96 -15.91
CA THR A 330 -30.75 9.70 -14.72
C THR A 330 -31.88 8.72 -15.03
N ALA A 331 -32.57 8.89 -16.17
CA ALA A 331 -33.66 7.99 -16.59
C ALA A 331 -33.18 6.54 -16.76
N ASP A 332 -32.07 6.33 -17.46
CA ASP A 332 -31.45 5.02 -17.72
C ASP A 332 -31.10 4.31 -16.42
N SER A 333 -30.48 5.04 -15.50
CA SER A 333 -30.08 4.52 -14.19
C SER A 333 -31.26 4.06 -13.34
N HIS A 334 -32.34 4.85 -13.31
CA HIS A 334 -33.55 4.52 -12.56
C HIS A 334 -34.36 3.39 -13.21
N LEU A 335 -34.44 3.38 -14.54
CA LEU A 335 -35.09 2.29 -15.29
C LEU A 335 -34.34 0.97 -15.11
N HIS A 336 -33.01 1.01 -15.18
CA HIS A 336 -32.15 -0.15 -14.96
C HIS A 336 -32.36 -0.75 -13.57
N ILE A 337 -32.21 0.04 -12.50
CA ILE A 337 -32.34 -0.49 -11.14
C ILE A 337 -33.76 -0.99 -10.84
N ALA A 338 -34.80 -0.33 -11.37
CA ALA A 338 -36.18 -0.78 -11.18
C ALA A 338 -36.41 -2.18 -11.80
N SER A 339 -35.86 -2.41 -13.00
CA SER A 339 -35.94 -3.71 -13.66
C SER A 339 -35.17 -4.81 -12.91
N VAL A 340 -34.00 -4.47 -12.35
CA VAL A 340 -33.18 -5.37 -11.52
C VAL A 340 -33.91 -5.73 -10.22
N LEU A 341 -34.48 -4.74 -9.52
CA LEU A 341 -35.26 -4.96 -8.30
C LEU A 341 -36.47 -5.86 -8.55
N PHE A 342 -37.21 -5.61 -9.63
CA PHE A 342 -38.35 -6.46 -9.99
C PHE A 342 -37.92 -7.91 -10.22
N THR A 343 -36.87 -8.12 -11.02
CA THR A 343 -36.46 -9.46 -11.45
C THR A 343 -35.71 -10.24 -10.37
N ASN A 344 -34.89 -9.57 -9.57
CA ASN A 344 -34.12 -10.20 -8.50
C ASN A 344 -34.95 -10.41 -7.24
N ASP A 345 -35.82 -9.46 -6.91
CA ASP A 345 -36.40 -9.36 -5.56
C ASP A 345 -37.90 -9.59 -5.50
N LEU A 346 -38.65 -9.41 -6.60
CA LEU A 346 -40.11 -9.66 -6.63
C LEU A 346 -40.47 -10.90 -7.45
N TRP A 347 -39.87 -11.05 -8.63
CA TRP A 347 -40.17 -12.16 -9.54
C TRP A 347 -40.01 -13.55 -8.91
N PRO A 348 -38.99 -13.86 -8.08
CA PRO A 348 -38.89 -15.18 -7.45
C PRO A 348 -40.10 -15.55 -6.59
N PHE A 349 -40.78 -14.56 -6.00
CA PHE A 349 -41.98 -14.78 -5.19
C PHE A 349 -43.21 -14.98 -6.07
N ILE A 350 -43.33 -14.22 -7.15
CA ILE A 350 -44.43 -14.33 -8.12
C ILE A 350 -44.32 -15.66 -8.89
N ALA A 351 -43.12 -16.00 -9.34
CA ALA A 351 -42.85 -17.16 -10.18
C ALA A 351 -42.91 -18.50 -9.42
N LYS A 352 -42.89 -18.46 -8.09
CA LYS A 352 -43.16 -19.63 -7.24
C LYS A 352 -44.56 -20.21 -7.51
N PHE A 353 -45.50 -19.39 -8.00
CA PHE A 353 -46.83 -19.80 -8.43
C PHE A 353 -46.89 -20.31 -9.90
N THR A 354 -45.83 -20.12 -10.70
CA THR A 354 -45.80 -20.45 -12.14
C THR A 354 -44.75 -21.49 -12.54
N LYS A 355 -44.02 -22.11 -11.58
CA LYS A 355 -42.94 -23.11 -11.78
C LYS A 355 -41.71 -22.65 -12.61
N LEU A 356 -41.60 -21.39 -13.03
CA LEU A 356 -40.40 -20.83 -13.69
C LEU A 356 -39.41 -20.31 -12.64
N HIS A 357 -38.38 -21.09 -12.29
CA HIS A 357 -37.58 -20.79 -11.09
C HIS A 357 -36.41 -19.80 -11.27
N ASN A 358 -36.00 -19.47 -12.50
CA ASN A 358 -34.69 -18.82 -12.70
C ASN A 358 -34.76 -17.32 -13.00
N ARG A 359 -33.84 -16.57 -12.36
CA ARG A 359 -33.43 -15.21 -12.71
C ARG A 359 -33.07 -15.20 -14.20
N SER A 360 -33.91 -14.59 -15.03
CA SER A 360 -33.72 -14.65 -16.48
C SER A 360 -33.50 -13.27 -17.08
N LEU A 361 -32.60 -13.22 -18.06
CA LEU A 361 -32.37 -12.03 -18.86
C LEU A 361 -33.63 -11.60 -19.62
N ARG A 362 -34.51 -12.54 -19.99
CA ARG A 362 -35.80 -12.21 -20.63
C ARG A 362 -36.69 -11.42 -19.68
N MET A 363 -36.81 -11.85 -18.43
CA MET A 363 -37.69 -11.17 -17.46
C MET A 363 -37.21 -9.77 -17.12
N VAL A 364 -35.90 -9.54 -16.97
CA VAL A 364 -35.39 -8.18 -16.66
C VAL A 364 -35.65 -7.20 -17.80
N ARG A 365 -35.57 -7.66 -19.05
CA ARG A 365 -35.91 -6.84 -20.24
C ARG A 365 -37.40 -6.51 -20.31
N ILE A 366 -38.26 -7.49 -20.07
CA ILE A 366 -39.72 -7.29 -20.02
C ILE A 366 -40.08 -6.31 -18.89
N ALA A 367 -39.49 -6.49 -17.72
CA ALA A 367 -39.70 -5.60 -16.58
C ALA A 367 -39.26 -4.17 -16.89
N SER A 368 -38.11 -3.99 -17.56
CA SER A 368 -37.65 -2.67 -18.01
C SER A 368 -38.67 -1.99 -18.93
N ILE A 369 -39.15 -2.70 -19.97
CA ILE A 369 -40.16 -2.17 -20.90
C ILE A 369 -41.45 -1.82 -20.15
N GLY A 370 -41.96 -2.72 -19.31
CA GLY A 370 -43.19 -2.50 -18.56
C GLY A 370 -43.12 -1.32 -17.60
N ILE A 371 -42.04 -1.21 -16.82
CA ILE A 371 -41.82 -0.09 -15.89
C ILE A 371 -41.70 1.24 -16.66
N GLY A 372 -40.99 1.25 -17.79
CA GLY A 372 -40.88 2.42 -18.64
C GLY A 372 -42.24 2.92 -19.16
N ILE A 373 -43.09 2.00 -19.63
CA ILE A 373 -44.45 2.33 -20.09
C ILE A 373 -45.32 2.84 -18.93
N ILE A 374 -45.26 2.20 -17.75
CA ILE A 374 -46.01 2.65 -16.56
C ILE A 374 -45.62 4.09 -16.19
N SER A 375 -44.32 4.40 -16.15
CA SER A 375 -43.84 5.76 -15.92
C SER A 375 -44.36 6.75 -16.95
N LEU A 376 -44.37 6.39 -18.24
CA LEU A 376 -44.93 7.23 -19.31
C LEU A 376 -46.42 7.53 -19.08
N LEU A 377 -47.22 6.56 -18.62
CA LEU A 377 -48.64 6.77 -18.32
C LEU A 377 -48.88 7.70 -17.12
N ILE A 378 -48.01 7.61 -16.10
CA ILE A 378 -48.10 8.44 -14.89
C ILE A 378 -47.79 9.91 -15.20
N VAL A 379 -46.97 10.21 -16.21
CA VAL A 379 -46.63 11.58 -16.62
C VAL A 379 -47.89 12.39 -16.96
N PHE A 380 -48.86 11.79 -17.65
CA PHE A 380 -50.10 12.47 -18.05
C PHE A 380 -51.04 12.78 -16.87
N HIS A 381 -50.87 12.09 -15.74
CA HIS A 381 -51.68 12.28 -14.53
C HIS A 381 -50.97 13.15 -13.48
N THR A 382 -49.69 13.48 -13.68
CA THR A 382 -48.88 14.22 -12.71
C THR A 382 -48.95 15.72 -12.98
N THR A 383 -49.49 16.47 -12.01
CA THR A 383 -49.58 17.94 -12.06
C THR A 383 -48.37 18.65 -11.44
N SER A 384 -47.76 18.07 -10.39
CA SER A 384 -46.60 18.67 -9.70
C SER A 384 -45.48 17.65 -9.48
N ILE A 385 -44.32 17.91 -10.10
CA ILE A 385 -43.10 17.11 -9.94
C ILE A 385 -42.62 17.11 -8.48
N LEU A 386 -42.61 18.29 -7.85
CA LEU A 386 -42.12 18.43 -6.48
C LEU A 386 -42.95 17.62 -5.47
N GLN A 387 -44.28 17.63 -5.61
CA GLN A 387 -45.15 16.84 -4.73
C GLN A 387 -45.02 15.34 -4.98
N LEU A 388 -44.85 14.90 -6.23
CA LEU A 388 -44.59 13.48 -6.55
C LEU A 388 -43.30 13.01 -5.84
N MET A 389 -42.24 13.82 -5.90
CA MET A 389 -40.97 13.52 -5.23
C MET A 389 -41.10 13.46 -3.71
N ASN A 390 -41.65 14.51 -3.09
CA ASN A 390 -41.80 14.56 -1.63
C ASN A 390 -42.65 13.41 -1.08
N LYS A 391 -43.75 13.06 -1.76
CA LYS A 391 -44.60 11.92 -1.38
C LYS A 391 -43.81 10.61 -1.42
N THR A 392 -43.01 10.40 -2.46
CA THR A 392 -42.26 9.16 -2.62
C THR A 392 -41.11 9.06 -1.62
N TYR A 393 -40.44 10.17 -1.32
CA TYR A 393 -39.44 10.24 -0.24
C TYR A 393 -40.04 9.93 1.14
N TYR A 394 -41.26 10.42 1.40
CA TYR A 394 -41.98 10.17 2.65
C TYR A 394 -42.27 8.69 2.88
N PHE A 395 -42.46 7.90 1.82
CA PHE A 395 -42.56 6.45 1.90
C PHE A 395 -41.19 5.76 2.05
N TYR A 396 -40.23 6.11 1.19
CA TYR A 396 -39.00 5.33 1.03
C TYR A 396 -38.00 5.51 2.17
N TRP A 397 -37.65 6.75 2.52
CA TRP A 397 -36.55 7.01 3.44
C TRP A 397 -36.78 6.51 4.88
N PRO A 398 -37.92 6.77 5.53
CA PRO A 398 -38.13 6.29 6.90
C PRO A 398 -38.31 4.76 6.95
N ALA A 399 -38.85 4.13 5.90
CA ALA A 399 -39.07 2.69 5.87
C ALA A 399 -37.82 1.88 5.45
N VAL A 400 -36.99 2.41 4.55
CA VAL A 400 -35.87 1.64 3.96
C VAL A 400 -34.51 2.20 4.39
N SER A 401 -34.23 3.47 4.10
CA SER A 401 -32.89 4.03 4.30
C SER A 401 -32.49 4.08 5.78
N VAL A 402 -33.42 4.43 6.67
CA VAL A 402 -33.13 4.49 8.11
C VAL A 402 -32.74 3.11 8.68
N PRO A 403 -33.56 2.03 8.55
CA PRO A 403 -33.15 0.71 9.01
C PRO A 403 -31.85 0.21 8.36
N PHE A 404 -31.66 0.47 7.06
CA PHE A 404 -30.47 0.02 6.34
C PHE A 404 -29.19 0.72 6.82
N ILE A 405 -29.24 2.03 7.10
CA ILE A 405 -28.10 2.78 7.67
C ILE A 405 -27.73 2.24 9.03
N ILE A 406 -28.72 2.04 9.89
CA ILE A 406 -28.52 1.50 11.24
C ILE A 406 -27.87 0.11 11.17
N ALA A 407 -28.30 -0.73 10.22
CA ALA A 407 -27.68 -2.01 9.92
C ALA A 407 -26.22 -1.88 9.48
N CYS A 408 -25.95 -0.95 8.56
CA CYS A 408 -24.59 -0.66 8.10
C CYS A 408 -23.70 -0.18 9.26
N LEU A 409 -24.23 0.55 10.25
CA LEU A 409 -23.46 0.99 11.42
C LEU A 409 -23.16 -0.13 12.43
N GLY A 410 -23.69 -1.35 12.23
CA GLY A 410 -23.43 -2.51 13.08
C GLY A 410 -24.49 -2.78 14.16
N PHE A 411 -25.60 -2.03 14.14
CA PHE A 411 -26.75 -2.34 14.97
C PHE A 411 -27.71 -3.26 14.22
N ARG A 412 -28.05 -4.40 14.80
CA ARG A 412 -28.91 -5.44 14.22
C ARG A 412 -30.24 -5.51 14.98
N PRO A 413 -31.27 -4.75 14.57
CA PRO A 413 -32.59 -4.88 15.17
C PRO A 413 -33.19 -6.24 14.82
N ARG A 414 -34.18 -6.65 15.61
CA ARG A 414 -34.98 -7.84 15.32
C ARG A 414 -35.75 -7.62 14.02
N SER A 415 -35.85 -8.64 13.16
CA SER A 415 -36.63 -8.57 11.92
C SER A 415 -38.07 -8.10 12.16
N LEU A 416 -38.70 -8.56 13.25
CA LEU A 416 -40.04 -8.10 13.66
C LEU A 416 -40.10 -6.59 13.92
N VAL A 417 -39.09 -6.01 14.57
CA VAL A 417 -39.03 -4.57 14.86
C VAL A 417 -38.89 -3.77 13.56
N VAL A 418 -38.05 -4.24 12.64
CA VAL A 418 -37.89 -3.62 11.32
C VAL A 418 -39.20 -3.68 10.54
N LEU A 419 -39.89 -4.82 10.53
CA LEU A 419 -41.18 -4.97 9.83
C LEU A 419 -42.28 -4.09 10.44
N ILE A 420 -42.38 -4.01 11.77
CA ILE A 420 -43.35 -3.14 12.46
C ILE A 420 -43.06 -1.67 12.11
N THR A 421 -41.80 -1.25 12.16
CA THR A 421 -41.43 0.14 11.83
C THR A 421 -41.64 0.46 10.36
N MET A 422 -41.31 -0.44 9.44
CA MET A 422 -41.63 -0.31 8.01
C MET A 422 -43.14 -0.16 7.79
N GLY A 423 -43.94 -1.07 8.35
CA GLY A 423 -45.40 -1.06 8.23
C GLY A 423 -46.01 0.21 8.81
N TRP A 424 -45.59 0.63 10.00
CA TRP A 424 -46.06 1.85 10.64
C TRP A 424 -45.78 3.09 9.80
N ASN A 425 -44.55 3.25 9.29
CA ASN A 425 -44.21 4.40 8.45
C ASN A 425 -45.02 4.42 7.14
N ILE A 426 -45.28 3.26 6.54
CA ILE A 426 -46.13 3.16 5.33
C ILE A 426 -47.57 3.54 5.65
N ILE A 427 -48.13 3.08 6.77
CA ILE A 427 -49.50 3.42 7.20
C ILE A 427 -49.61 4.93 7.44
N VAL A 428 -48.67 5.51 8.20
CA VAL A 428 -48.63 6.95 8.48
C VAL A 428 -48.49 7.76 7.19
N ALA A 429 -47.60 7.35 6.29
CA ALA A 429 -47.45 7.99 4.98
C ALA A 429 -48.74 7.94 4.15
N THR A 430 -49.39 6.79 4.11
CA THR A 430 -50.65 6.58 3.37
C THR A 430 -51.78 7.45 3.95
N TYR A 431 -51.90 7.50 5.27
CA TYR A 431 -52.90 8.31 5.97
C TYR A 431 -52.73 9.80 5.65
N PHE A 432 -51.52 10.35 5.79
CA PHE A 432 -51.30 11.78 5.52
C PHE A 432 -51.45 12.13 4.04
N ILE A 433 -51.00 11.27 3.13
CA ILE A 433 -51.01 11.55 1.69
C ILE A 433 -52.40 11.37 1.07
N PHE A 434 -53.09 10.26 1.37
CA PHE A 434 -54.33 9.90 0.67
C PHE A 434 -55.59 10.21 1.47
N TYR A 435 -55.57 10.00 2.80
CA TYR A 435 -56.74 10.23 3.64
C TYR A 435 -56.85 11.71 4.04
N GLN A 436 -55.80 12.30 4.63
CA GLN A 436 -55.79 13.73 4.96
C GLN A 436 -55.52 14.64 3.75
N LYS A 437 -55.12 14.07 2.59
CA LYS A 437 -54.78 14.81 1.36
C LYS A 437 -53.78 15.95 1.60
N GLN A 438 -52.88 15.77 2.56
CA GLN A 438 -51.98 16.83 3.00
C GLN A 438 -50.80 16.99 2.02
N THR A 439 -50.40 18.24 1.78
CA THR A 439 -49.19 18.54 0.99
C THR A 439 -47.94 18.19 1.79
N ILE A 440 -47.08 17.34 1.23
CA ILE A 440 -45.87 16.91 1.91
C ILE A 440 -44.75 17.92 1.65
N THR A 441 -44.22 18.48 2.74
CA THR A 441 -43.08 19.40 2.70
C THR A 441 -41.78 18.65 3.01
N HIS A 442 -40.67 19.18 2.54
CA HIS A 442 -39.34 18.63 2.77
C HIS A 442 -39.03 18.42 4.28
N ASN A 443 -39.40 19.39 5.11
CA ASN A 443 -39.19 19.31 6.57
C ASN A 443 -39.96 18.16 7.22
N ARG A 444 -41.17 17.84 6.74
CA ARG A 444 -41.95 16.70 7.23
C ARG A 444 -41.29 15.36 6.88
N VAL A 445 -40.65 15.28 5.71
CA VAL A 445 -39.87 14.11 5.34
C VAL A 445 -38.71 13.92 6.33
N ILE A 446 -37.93 14.97 6.61
CA ILE A 446 -36.84 14.90 7.60
C ILE A 446 -37.36 14.45 8.98
N LEU A 447 -38.47 15.03 9.45
CA LEU A 447 -39.07 14.67 10.72
C LEU A 447 -39.48 13.18 10.78
N SER A 448 -40.08 12.64 9.70
CA SER A 448 -40.45 11.23 9.65
C SER A 448 -39.27 10.27 9.79
N MET A 449 -38.09 10.67 9.34
CA MET A 449 -36.88 9.86 9.45
C MET A 449 -36.36 9.81 10.88
N ILE A 450 -36.38 10.94 11.58
CA ILE A 450 -36.03 11.03 13.00
C ILE A 450 -36.99 10.17 13.83
N VAL A 451 -38.29 10.29 13.55
CA VAL A 451 -39.33 9.48 14.20
C VAL A 451 -39.13 7.99 13.91
N SER A 452 -38.81 7.62 12.66
CA SER A 452 -38.52 6.24 12.30
C SER A 452 -37.32 5.68 13.08
N ALA A 453 -36.20 6.40 13.11
CA ALA A 453 -35.01 5.99 13.84
C ALA A 453 -35.30 5.84 15.34
N GLY A 454 -35.96 6.82 15.95
CA GLY A 454 -36.38 6.79 17.34
C GLY A 454 -37.32 5.62 17.65
N SER A 455 -38.32 5.38 16.79
CA SER A 455 -39.27 4.26 16.95
C SER A 455 -38.58 2.90 16.86
N LEU A 456 -37.59 2.77 15.97
CA LEU A 456 -36.82 1.53 15.81
C LEU A 456 -35.98 1.22 17.04
N PHE A 457 -35.29 2.22 17.62
CA PHE A 457 -34.56 2.04 18.86
C PHE A 457 -35.50 1.76 20.04
N ALA A 458 -36.59 2.52 20.18
CA ALA A 458 -37.57 2.33 21.25
C ALA A 458 -38.15 0.90 21.21
N LEU A 459 -38.67 0.45 20.06
CA LEU A 459 -39.23 -0.90 19.90
C LEU A 459 -38.19 -2.00 20.12
N HIS A 460 -36.94 -1.78 19.72
CA HIS A 460 -35.87 -2.76 19.95
C HIS A 460 -35.60 -2.97 21.44
N TYR A 461 -35.54 -1.91 22.23
CA TYR A 461 -35.23 -1.99 23.67
C TYR A 461 -36.45 -2.28 24.55
N LEU A 462 -37.67 -2.00 24.08
CA LEU A 462 -38.92 -2.36 24.77
C LEU A 462 -39.23 -3.86 24.69
N LEU A 463 -38.85 -4.52 23.61
CA LEU A 463 -39.00 -5.97 23.50
C LEU A 463 -37.88 -6.69 24.26
N PRO A 464 -38.09 -7.94 24.73
CA PRO A 464 -37.05 -8.73 25.42
C PRO A 464 -35.75 -8.77 24.61
N LYS A 465 -34.56 -9.05 25.18
CA LYS A 465 -33.34 -9.23 24.35
C LYS A 465 -33.34 -10.61 23.66
N ARG A 466 -32.82 -10.70 22.42
CA ARG A 466 -32.56 -11.98 21.71
C ARG A 466 -31.06 -12.11 21.44
N PRO A 467 -30.50 -13.32 21.40
CA PRO A 467 -29.10 -13.52 21.01
C PRO A 467 -28.87 -12.97 19.60
N HIS A 468 -27.69 -12.39 19.37
CA HIS A 468 -27.29 -11.77 18.08
C HIS A 468 -28.19 -10.59 17.62
N THR A 469 -28.80 -9.85 18.55
CA THR A 469 -29.54 -8.61 18.24
C THR A 469 -29.00 -7.43 19.06
N GLY A 470 -29.06 -6.22 18.52
CA GLY A 470 -28.50 -4.99 19.11
C GLY A 470 -27.15 -4.61 18.50
N TRP A 471 -26.22 -4.06 19.29
CA TRP A 471 -24.86 -3.71 18.84
C TRP A 471 -23.97 -4.95 18.75
N VAL A 472 -24.18 -5.76 17.71
CA VAL A 472 -23.43 -6.99 17.46
C VAL A 472 -22.19 -6.72 16.60
N GLY A 473 -22.13 -5.56 15.93
CA GLY A 473 -21.08 -5.25 14.97
C GLY A 473 -21.37 -5.87 13.60
N ILE A 474 -20.33 -5.93 12.77
CA ILE A 474 -20.39 -6.45 11.40
C ILE A 474 -19.69 -7.82 11.39
N PRO A 475 -20.26 -8.86 10.75
CA PRO A 475 -19.69 -10.21 10.76
C PRO A 475 -18.23 -10.28 10.31
N ASP A 476 -17.88 -9.47 9.29
CA ASP A 476 -16.52 -9.34 8.80
C ASP A 476 -16.08 -7.86 8.85
N SER A 477 -15.29 -7.52 9.86
CA SER A 477 -14.76 -6.18 10.09
C SER A 477 -13.50 -5.88 9.29
N SER A 478 -12.92 -6.83 8.54
CA SER A 478 -11.60 -6.67 7.92
C SER A 478 -11.46 -5.42 7.04
N ALA A 479 -12.47 -5.08 6.23
CA ALA A 479 -12.45 -3.86 5.42
C ALA A 479 -12.51 -2.58 6.27
N TRP A 480 -13.25 -2.62 7.38
CA TRP A 480 -13.30 -1.53 8.35
C TRP A 480 -11.99 -1.40 9.14
N ASP A 481 -11.40 -2.52 9.57
CA ASP A 481 -10.12 -2.57 10.28
C ASP A 481 -8.98 -2.08 9.39
N LEU A 482 -8.95 -2.53 8.13
CA LEU A 482 -8.03 -2.03 7.12
C LEU A 482 -8.19 -0.52 6.94
N GLN A 483 -9.42 -0.03 6.78
CA GLN A 483 -9.68 1.40 6.63
C GLN A 483 -9.25 2.19 7.88
N ASN A 484 -9.48 1.68 9.09
CA ASN A 484 -9.01 2.30 10.32
C ASN A 484 -7.49 2.33 10.40
N GLN A 485 -6.82 1.24 10.05
CA GLN A 485 -5.36 1.18 10.02
C GLN A 485 -4.79 2.16 9.00
N ILE A 486 -5.35 2.23 7.79
CA ILE A 486 -4.97 3.22 6.78
C ILE A 486 -5.16 4.64 7.32
N THR A 487 -6.29 4.93 7.98
CA THR A 487 -6.60 6.26 8.53
C THR A 487 -5.64 6.62 9.66
N LYS A 488 -5.37 5.67 10.58
CA LYS A 488 -4.42 5.84 11.69
C LYS A 488 -3.01 6.09 11.15
N ARG A 489 -2.54 5.28 10.21
CA ARG A 489 -1.23 5.44 9.55
C ARG A 489 -1.14 6.79 8.84
N TRP A 490 -2.18 7.19 8.12
CA TRP A 490 -2.25 8.50 7.46
C TRP A 490 -2.13 9.65 8.45
N TRP A 491 -2.86 9.62 9.56
CA TRP A 491 -2.75 10.63 10.62
C TRP A 491 -1.37 10.65 11.27
N LEU A 492 -0.82 9.48 11.61
CA LEU A 492 0.54 9.37 12.16
C LEU A 492 1.58 9.94 11.21
N ALA A 493 1.51 9.61 9.92
CA ALA A 493 2.38 10.16 8.89
C ALA A 493 2.23 11.69 8.79
N ARG A 494 0.99 12.22 8.87
CA ARG A 494 0.74 13.67 8.82
C ARG A 494 1.30 14.40 10.03
N VAL A 495 1.12 13.83 11.21
CA VAL A 495 1.69 14.34 12.46
C VAL A 495 3.22 14.28 12.41
N GLN A 496 3.80 13.21 11.87
CA GLN A 496 5.24 13.07 11.72
C GLN A 496 5.80 14.04 10.68
N GLN A 497 5.13 14.24 9.55
CA GLN A 497 5.46 15.28 8.56
C GLN A 497 5.44 16.67 9.19
N PHE A 498 4.40 16.98 9.97
CA PHE A 498 4.32 18.25 10.69
C PHE A 498 5.49 18.43 11.68
N LYS A 499 5.83 17.37 12.44
CA LYS A 499 7.02 17.38 13.30
C LYS A 499 8.31 17.55 12.50
N MET A 500 8.43 16.93 11.32
CA MET A 500 9.60 17.07 10.45
C MET A 500 9.85 18.52 10.07
N LEU A 501 8.82 19.35 9.86
CA LEU A 501 8.97 20.77 9.55
C LEU A 501 9.81 21.55 10.58
N LEU A 502 9.81 21.10 11.84
CA LEU A 502 10.55 21.70 12.94
C LEU A 502 11.95 21.08 13.15
N THR A 503 12.28 20.00 12.44
CA THR A 503 13.56 19.29 12.58
C THR A 503 14.69 19.98 11.82
N ARG A 504 15.92 19.81 12.31
CA ARG A 504 17.14 20.24 11.61
C ARG A 504 17.27 19.56 10.23
N SER A 505 16.91 18.28 10.15
CA SER A 505 16.99 17.51 8.89
C SER A 505 16.16 18.13 7.78
N TYR A 506 14.94 18.59 8.08
CA TYR A 506 14.10 19.26 7.09
C TYR A 506 14.66 20.62 6.67
N ARG A 507 15.18 21.41 7.62
CA ARG A 507 15.82 22.70 7.30
C ARG A 507 17.03 22.54 6.38
N VAL A 508 17.80 21.48 6.56
CA VAL A 508 18.89 21.09 5.65
C VAL A 508 18.34 20.67 4.29
N SER A 509 17.24 19.90 4.24
CA SER A 509 16.71 19.39 2.97
C SER A 509 16.12 20.48 2.06
N ILE A 510 15.58 21.57 2.62
CA ILE A 510 15.04 22.70 1.83
C ILE A 510 16.12 23.73 1.46
N PHE A 511 17.33 23.59 1.97
CA PHE A 511 18.44 24.47 1.63
C PHE A 511 18.93 24.16 0.20
N PRO A 512 19.11 25.16 -0.68
CA PRO A 512 19.47 24.91 -2.06
C PRO A 512 20.86 24.26 -2.20
N ILE A 513 20.92 23.16 -2.94
CA ILE A 513 22.18 22.46 -3.27
C ILE A 513 22.86 23.10 -4.48
N GLN A 514 22.06 23.64 -5.42
CA GLN A 514 22.56 24.27 -6.64
C GLN A 514 22.64 25.79 -6.48
N GLU A 515 23.78 26.37 -6.87
CA GLU A 515 24.06 27.82 -6.84
C GLU A 515 23.02 28.63 -7.61
N ARG A 516 22.57 28.11 -8.76
CA ARG A 516 21.58 28.75 -9.64
C ARG A 516 20.27 29.09 -8.93
N THR A 517 19.89 28.32 -7.91
CA THR A 517 18.66 28.57 -7.15
C THR A 517 18.73 29.86 -6.35
N PHE A 518 19.89 30.18 -5.75
CA PHE A 518 20.08 31.44 -5.02
C PHE A 518 20.00 32.64 -5.97
N VAL A 519 20.68 32.54 -7.12
CA VAL A 519 20.65 33.56 -8.17
C VAL A 519 19.23 33.80 -8.68
N ALA A 520 18.51 32.73 -9.01
CA ALA A 520 17.15 32.83 -9.54
C ALA A 520 16.17 33.44 -8.52
N VAL A 521 16.22 33.02 -7.25
CA VAL A 521 15.37 33.58 -6.18
C VAL A 521 15.71 35.04 -5.94
N GLY A 522 16.99 35.41 -5.90
CA GLY A 522 17.43 36.79 -5.72
C GLY A 522 17.02 37.71 -6.87
N CYS A 523 17.23 37.30 -8.12
CA CYS A 523 16.78 38.07 -9.29
C CYS A 523 15.25 38.22 -9.33
N TYR A 524 14.52 37.16 -8.99
CA TYR A 524 13.07 37.18 -8.92
C TYR A 524 12.56 38.16 -7.87
N THR A 525 13.13 38.20 -6.66
CA THR A 525 12.68 39.11 -5.60
C THR A 525 12.97 40.57 -5.92
N ILE A 526 14.10 40.87 -6.58
CA ILE A 526 14.41 42.22 -7.07
C ILE A 526 13.36 42.65 -8.11
N LEU A 527 13.14 41.84 -9.14
CA LEU A 527 12.20 42.16 -10.21
C LEU A 527 10.77 42.30 -9.66
N HIS A 528 10.38 41.41 -8.76
CA HIS A 528 9.07 41.45 -8.08
C HIS A 528 8.85 42.77 -7.34
N ALA A 529 9.84 43.20 -6.54
CA ALA A 529 9.76 44.46 -5.80
C ALA A 529 9.73 45.68 -6.73
N ILE A 530 10.50 45.69 -7.82
CA ILE A 530 10.48 46.78 -8.81
C ILE A 530 9.10 46.91 -9.45
N ILE A 531 8.55 45.79 -9.94
CA ILE A 531 7.22 45.83 -10.58
C ILE A 531 6.16 46.22 -9.56
N ALA A 532 6.18 45.66 -8.34
CA ALA A 532 5.22 46.02 -7.31
C ALA A 532 5.29 47.51 -6.91
N LEU A 533 6.49 48.11 -6.91
CA LEU A 533 6.69 49.53 -6.63
C LEU A 533 6.00 50.43 -7.67
N CYS A 534 5.92 50.01 -8.94
CA CYS A 534 5.23 50.77 -9.98
C CYS A 534 3.72 50.90 -9.74
N PHE A 535 3.12 50.02 -8.93
CA PHE A 535 1.68 49.98 -8.66
C PHE A 535 1.32 50.43 -7.24
N ILE A 536 2.26 51.02 -6.50
CA ILE A 536 1.98 51.58 -5.18
C ILE A 536 1.10 52.82 -5.29
N GLN A 537 0.15 52.98 -4.37
CA GLN A 537 -0.59 54.24 -4.30
C GLN A 537 0.29 55.37 -3.78
N ARG A 538 0.13 56.57 -4.35
CA ARG A 538 0.92 57.77 -4.01
C ARG A 538 0.98 58.06 -2.51
N GLN A 539 -0.14 57.86 -1.80
CA GLN A 539 -0.23 58.09 -0.34
C GLN A 539 0.70 57.19 0.50
N TYR A 540 1.10 56.03 -0.01
CA TYR A 540 1.95 55.08 0.70
C TYR A 540 3.39 55.05 0.20
N PHE A 541 3.73 55.85 -0.81
CA PHE A 541 5.07 55.83 -1.39
C PHE A 541 6.14 56.21 -0.35
N LEU A 542 6.03 57.39 0.26
CA LEU A 542 7.05 57.90 1.18
C LEU A 542 7.24 57.02 2.44
N PRO A 543 6.18 56.54 3.12
CA PRO A 543 6.35 55.75 4.34
C PRO A 543 6.87 54.33 4.10
N TYR A 544 6.70 53.77 2.89
CA TYR A 544 6.99 52.36 2.61
C TYR A 544 8.05 52.10 1.54
N VAL A 545 8.60 53.12 0.85
CA VAL A 545 9.64 52.92 -0.16
C VAL A 545 10.87 52.18 0.38
N TYR A 546 11.23 52.41 1.65
CA TYR A 546 12.34 51.70 2.32
C TYR A 546 12.09 50.18 2.45
N LEU A 547 10.83 49.74 2.54
CA LEU A 547 10.50 48.32 2.55
C LEU A 547 10.84 47.67 1.20
N TYR A 548 10.50 48.33 0.09
CA TYR A 548 10.86 47.86 -1.25
C TYR A 548 12.37 47.81 -1.45
N MET A 549 13.08 48.86 -1.01
CA MET A 549 14.55 48.88 -1.05
C MET A 549 15.19 47.78 -0.21
N ALA A 550 14.65 47.50 0.99
CA ALA A 550 15.13 46.41 1.84
C ALA A 550 14.93 45.04 1.16
N VAL A 551 13.77 44.79 0.56
CA VAL A 551 13.49 43.54 -0.17
C VAL A 551 14.41 43.38 -1.39
N MET A 552 14.65 44.47 -2.15
CA MET A 552 15.61 44.45 -3.26
C MET A 552 17.04 44.19 -2.77
N ALA A 553 17.48 44.82 -1.67
CA ALA A 553 18.79 44.59 -1.09
C ALA A 553 18.98 43.12 -0.64
N LEU A 554 17.96 42.54 0.01
CA LEU A 554 17.93 41.11 0.36
C LEU A 554 18.02 40.21 -0.88
N GLY A 555 17.31 40.58 -1.95
CA GLY A 555 17.40 39.90 -3.26
C GLY A 555 18.79 39.96 -3.87
N THR A 556 19.46 41.12 -3.81
CA THR A 556 20.84 41.30 -4.29
C THR A 556 21.83 40.47 -3.47
N ILE A 557 21.70 40.45 -2.15
CA ILE A 557 22.52 39.62 -1.26
C ILE A 557 22.36 38.14 -1.63
N LEU A 558 21.12 37.69 -1.87
CA LEU A 558 20.84 36.32 -2.30
C LEU A 558 21.45 35.99 -3.66
N ALA A 559 21.34 36.90 -4.63
CA ALA A 559 21.88 36.68 -5.97
C ALA A 559 23.41 36.62 -5.98
N LEU A 560 24.07 37.40 -5.11
CA LEU A 560 25.53 37.43 -4.99
C LEU A 560 26.08 36.38 -4.04
N TYR A 561 25.25 35.74 -3.21
CA TYR A 561 25.70 34.78 -2.20
C TYR A 561 26.63 33.67 -2.75
N PRO A 562 26.35 33.04 -3.91
CA PRO A 562 27.26 32.04 -4.48
C PRO A 562 28.66 32.56 -4.84
N ALA A 563 28.80 33.86 -5.10
CA ALA A 563 30.08 34.49 -5.44
C ALA A 563 30.90 34.93 -4.21
N LEU A 564 30.32 34.87 -3.00
CA LEU A 564 31.02 35.24 -1.77
C LEU A 564 31.96 34.12 -1.31
N HIS A 565 33.13 34.47 -0.79
CA HIS A 565 34.08 33.52 -0.18
C HIS A 565 33.48 32.71 0.98
N ALA A 566 32.40 33.21 1.59
CA ALA A 566 31.66 32.53 2.66
C ALA A 566 30.71 31.43 2.14
N TYR A 567 30.55 31.27 0.82
CA TYR A 567 29.70 30.23 0.23
C TYR A 567 30.29 28.83 0.52
N GLN A 568 29.48 27.98 1.14
CA GLN A 568 29.80 26.58 1.35
C GLN A 568 28.70 25.71 0.76
N LYS A 569 29.10 24.74 -0.08
CA LYS A 569 28.17 23.78 -0.69
C LYS A 569 27.52 22.95 0.42
N GLY A 570 26.21 23.07 0.54
CA GLY A 570 25.43 22.44 1.62
C GLY A 570 25.17 23.32 2.84
N GLY A 571 25.76 24.52 2.95
CA GLY A 571 25.44 25.53 3.97
C GLY A 571 25.91 25.22 5.40
N THR A 572 25.90 26.23 6.26
CA THR A 572 26.19 26.09 7.70
C THR A 572 24.90 25.95 8.52
N PRO A 573 24.97 25.46 9.77
CA PRO A 573 23.78 25.33 10.63
C PRO A 573 23.01 26.65 10.83
N LEU A 574 23.71 27.79 10.82
CA LEU A 574 23.11 29.11 10.89
C LEU A 574 22.28 29.41 9.63
N LEU A 575 22.84 29.16 8.45
CA LEU A 575 22.19 29.36 7.16
C LEU A 575 20.98 28.43 6.98
N HIS A 576 21.04 27.18 7.48
CA HIS A 576 19.89 26.28 7.49
C HIS A 576 18.71 26.83 8.32
N ASN A 577 18.98 27.58 9.39
CA ASN A 577 17.93 28.20 10.20
C ASN A 577 17.40 29.51 9.60
N LEU A 578 18.25 30.28 8.92
CA LEU A 578 17.88 31.58 8.33
C LEU A 578 17.11 31.43 7.02
N TRP A 579 17.45 30.44 6.20
CA TRP A 579 16.84 30.25 4.87
C TRP A 579 15.29 30.14 4.89
N PRO A 580 14.66 29.34 5.77
CA PRO A 580 13.21 29.25 5.83
C PRO A 580 12.56 30.56 6.29
N MET A 581 13.20 31.30 7.21
CA MET A 581 12.73 32.61 7.66
C MET A 581 12.79 33.63 6.53
N LEU A 582 13.85 33.58 5.73
CA LEU A 582 14.03 34.44 4.57
C LEU A 582 12.99 34.16 3.48
N LEU A 583 12.73 32.89 3.17
CA LEU A 583 11.64 32.52 2.25
C LEU A 583 10.27 32.94 2.78
N PHE A 584 10.02 32.81 4.09
CA PHE A 584 8.78 33.28 4.70
C PHE A 584 8.59 34.79 4.52
N LEU A 585 9.64 35.57 4.77
CA LEU A 585 9.64 37.02 4.60
C LEU A 585 9.41 37.41 3.12
N LEU A 586 10.18 36.81 2.20
CA LEU A 586 10.22 37.22 0.80
C LEU A 586 9.03 36.70 -0.02
N LEU A 587 8.46 35.54 0.31
CA LEU A 587 7.38 34.93 -0.47
C LEU A 587 5.99 35.14 0.12
N PHE A 588 5.88 35.39 1.43
CA PHE A 588 4.57 35.51 2.10
C PHE A 588 4.36 36.90 2.72
N ILE A 589 5.29 37.36 3.56
CA ILE A 589 5.10 38.63 4.30
C ILE A 589 5.19 39.85 3.38
N ALA A 590 6.30 40.02 2.64
CA ALA A 590 6.52 41.20 1.81
C ALA A 590 5.53 41.29 0.63
N PRO A 591 5.26 40.21 -0.14
CA PRO A 591 4.30 40.27 -1.24
C PRO A 591 2.87 40.59 -0.81
N LEU A 592 2.45 40.10 0.36
CA LEU A 592 1.14 40.41 0.93
C LEU A 592 1.06 41.87 1.40
N GLN A 593 2.17 42.44 1.89
CA GLN A 593 2.25 43.88 2.16
C GLN A 593 2.17 44.70 0.88
N PHE A 594 2.90 44.30 -0.17
CA PHE A 594 2.85 44.98 -1.46
C PHE A 594 1.44 44.95 -2.04
N ALA A 595 0.72 43.83 -1.94
CA ALA A 595 -0.68 43.73 -2.33
C ALA A 595 -1.57 44.75 -1.61
N LYS A 596 -1.42 44.93 -0.29
CA LYS A 596 -2.15 45.98 0.46
C LYS A 596 -1.80 47.39 0.02
N LEU A 597 -0.51 47.69 -0.16
CA LEU A 597 -0.03 49.02 -0.53
C LEU A 597 -0.43 49.40 -1.97
N GLY A 598 -0.58 48.41 -2.84
CA GLY A 598 -1.14 48.55 -4.19
C GLY A 598 -2.65 48.42 -4.25
N HIS A 599 -3.35 48.39 -3.10
CA HIS A 599 -4.81 48.21 -2.98
C HIS A 599 -5.36 47.06 -3.83
N TYR A 600 -4.64 45.95 -3.83
CA TYR A 600 -5.01 44.73 -4.56
C TYR A 600 -5.26 44.98 -6.06
N SER A 601 -4.47 45.87 -6.68
CA SER A 601 -4.47 46.02 -8.13
C SER A 601 -4.13 44.68 -8.81
N PRO A 602 -4.66 44.41 -10.02
CA PRO A 602 -4.55 43.10 -10.65
C PRO A 602 -3.12 42.61 -10.83
N MET A 603 -2.20 43.51 -11.20
CA MET A 603 -0.79 43.17 -11.37
C MET A 603 -0.14 42.75 -10.04
N VAL A 604 -0.41 43.47 -8.95
CA VAL A 604 0.17 43.14 -7.64
C VAL A 604 -0.45 41.86 -7.07
N CYS A 605 -1.73 41.59 -7.37
CA CYS A 605 -2.37 40.30 -7.06
C CYS A 605 -1.76 39.14 -7.85
N ALA A 606 -1.49 39.32 -9.15
CA ALA A 606 -0.79 38.32 -9.96
C ALA A 606 0.61 38.03 -9.41
N LEU A 607 1.34 39.08 -9.03
CA LEU A 607 2.65 38.98 -8.38
C LEU A 607 2.59 38.30 -7.01
N TRP A 608 1.58 38.60 -6.18
CA TRP A 608 1.38 37.92 -4.90
C TRP A 608 1.19 36.42 -5.10
N VAL A 609 0.43 36.02 -6.13
CA VAL A 609 0.20 34.61 -6.40
C VAL A 609 1.42 33.92 -6.98
N SER A 610 2.16 34.59 -7.86
CA SER A 610 3.43 34.06 -8.35
C SER A 610 4.32 33.63 -7.18
N ASN A 611 4.30 34.38 -6.06
CA ASN A 611 5.00 33.98 -4.84
C ASN A 611 4.40 32.76 -4.13
N LEU A 612 3.08 32.60 -4.12
CA LEU A 612 2.46 31.37 -3.60
C LEU A 612 2.86 30.15 -4.44
N GLY A 613 2.88 30.29 -5.77
CA GLY A 613 3.35 29.25 -6.69
C GLY A 613 4.82 28.89 -6.45
N LEU A 614 5.69 29.90 -6.36
CA LEU A 614 7.11 29.71 -6.07
C LEU A 614 7.32 29.11 -4.67
N GLY A 615 6.52 29.52 -3.69
CA GLY A 615 6.48 28.93 -2.35
C GLY A 615 6.19 27.43 -2.40
N ILE A 616 5.20 26.99 -3.17
CA ILE A 616 4.86 25.57 -3.35
C ILE A 616 5.99 24.81 -4.06
N VAL A 617 6.74 25.45 -4.96
CA VAL A 617 7.87 24.79 -5.65
C VAL A 617 9.05 24.60 -4.68
N LEU A 618 9.43 25.65 -3.95
CA LEU A 618 10.59 25.68 -3.06
C LEU A 618 10.33 25.01 -1.69
N LEU A 619 9.10 25.08 -1.19
CA LEU A 619 8.65 24.53 0.10
C LEU A 619 7.53 23.49 -0.15
N SER A 620 7.16 22.67 0.83
CA SER A 620 6.02 21.75 0.64
C SER A 620 4.69 22.53 0.56
N LEU A 621 3.66 21.95 -0.10
CA LEU A 621 2.31 22.54 -0.17
C LEU A 621 1.72 22.80 1.21
N GLU A 622 1.99 21.92 2.18
CA GLU A 622 1.59 22.08 3.58
C GLU A 622 2.29 23.25 4.25
N THR A 623 3.61 23.35 4.12
CA THR A 623 4.34 24.47 4.71
C THR A 623 3.89 25.79 4.13
N SER A 624 3.70 25.85 2.82
CA SER A 624 3.24 27.08 2.15
C SER A 624 1.85 27.49 2.64
N SER A 625 0.94 26.52 2.83
CA SER A 625 -0.39 26.77 3.39
C SER A 625 -0.34 27.28 4.84
N ILE A 626 0.50 26.69 5.69
CA ILE A 626 0.67 27.12 7.09
C ILE A 626 1.29 28.52 7.16
N LEU A 627 2.36 28.75 6.40
CA LEU A 627 3.03 30.05 6.32
C LEU A 627 2.07 31.12 5.78
N LEU A 628 1.25 30.80 4.78
CA LEU A 628 0.21 31.71 4.31
C LEU A 628 -0.79 32.05 5.43
N ALA A 629 -1.30 31.07 6.17
CA ALA A 629 -2.23 31.32 7.28
C ALA A 629 -1.59 32.20 8.38
N VAL A 630 -0.33 31.94 8.74
CA VAL A 630 0.43 32.75 9.71
C VAL A 630 0.67 34.16 9.18
N ALA A 631 1.06 34.30 7.90
CA ALA A 631 1.25 35.60 7.25
C ALA A 631 -0.05 36.40 7.25
N LEU A 632 -1.18 35.77 6.89
CA LEU A 632 -2.50 36.40 6.93
C LEU A 632 -2.84 36.90 8.35
N GLY A 633 -2.53 36.11 9.39
CA GLY A 633 -2.69 36.51 10.80
C GLY A 633 -1.80 37.70 11.20
N ILE A 634 -0.49 37.63 10.93
CA ILE A 634 0.48 38.71 11.24
C ILE A 634 0.04 40.03 10.59
N HIS A 635 -0.41 39.95 9.34
CA HIS A 635 -0.80 41.10 8.57
C HIS A 635 -2.04 41.82 9.12
N GLN A 636 -2.85 41.22 10.00
CA GLN A 636 -3.91 41.97 10.67
C GLN A 636 -3.35 43.09 11.56
N ALA A 637 -2.11 42.96 12.02
CA ALA A 637 -1.42 43.93 12.87
C ALA A 637 -0.50 44.90 12.10
N ILE A 638 -0.35 44.77 10.78
CA ILE A 638 0.54 45.63 9.97
C ILE A 638 -0.29 46.68 9.20
N PRO A 639 -0.03 47.99 9.39
CA PRO A 639 -0.72 49.04 8.64
C PRO A 639 -0.37 49.00 7.13
N PRO A 640 -1.30 49.35 6.23
CA PRO A 640 -2.66 49.85 6.51
C PRO A 640 -3.59 48.76 7.06
N TYR A 641 -4.32 49.08 8.15
CA TYR A 641 -5.25 48.19 8.84
C TYR A 641 -6.51 47.97 7.98
N THR A 642 -6.36 47.17 6.95
CA THR A 642 -7.45 46.71 6.10
C THR A 642 -7.90 45.36 6.63
N THR A 643 -9.18 45.23 6.98
CA THR A 643 -9.75 43.92 7.29
C THR A 643 -9.71 43.07 6.02
N TYR A 644 -9.30 41.80 6.11
CA TYR A 644 -9.33 40.89 4.95
C TYR A 644 -10.73 40.74 4.35
N LEU A 645 -11.76 40.95 5.18
CA LEU A 645 -13.16 41.02 4.76
C LEU A 645 -13.47 42.25 3.87
N ALA A 646 -12.63 43.29 3.90
CA ALA A 646 -12.74 44.45 3.02
C ALA A 646 -12.30 44.16 1.58
N LEU A 647 -11.69 43.00 1.25
CA LEU A 647 -11.51 42.61 -0.16
C LEU A 647 -12.86 42.52 -0.91
N ALA A 648 -13.95 42.30 -0.17
CA ALA A 648 -15.31 42.27 -0.71
C ALA A 648 -16.00 43.65 -0.74
N SER A 649 -15.44 44.69 -0.09
CA SER A 649 -15.98 46.05 -0.12
C SER A 649 -15.38 46.92 -1.23
N TRP A 650 -14.31 46.46 -1.86
CA TRP A 650 -13.71 47.08 -3.04
C TRP A 650 -14.21 46.26 -4.23
N GLY A 651 -14.90 46.91 -5.17
CA GLY A 651 -15.53 46.22 -6.30
C GLY A 651 -14.55 45.27 -6.97
N LEU A 652 -14.85 43.96 -6.94
CA LEU A 652 -14.08 42.94 -7.63
C LEU A 652 -13.93 43.36 -9.10
N SER A 653 -12.77 43.84 -9.52
CA SER A 653 -12.53 44.05 -10.95
C SER A 653 -12.48 42.67 -11.64
N ILE A 654 -12.95 42.59 -12.88
CA ILE A 654 -12.88 41.38 -13.71
C ILE A 654 -11.46 40.81 -13.74
N GLU A 655 -10.47 41.70 -13.72
CA GLU A 655 -9.06 41.40 -13.68
C GLU A 655 -8.65 40.68 -12.38
N LEU A 656 -9.23 41.02 -11.22
CA LEU A 656 -8.99 40.33 -9.96
C LEU A 656 -9.62 38.92 -9.96
N VAL A 657 -10.81 38.76 -10.55
CA VAL A 657 -11.47 37.45 -10.69
C VAL A 657 -10.70 36.55 -11.64
N LEU A 658 -10.30 37.06 -12.81
CA LEU A 658 -9.47 36.35 -13.78
C LEU A 658 -8.09 36.03 -13.22
N ALA A 659 -7.50 36.95 -12.45
CA ALA A 659 -6.28 36.67 -11.69
C ALA A 659 -6.55 35.50 -10.75
N VAL A 660 -7.49 35.57 -9.81
CA VAL A 660 -7.78 34.47 -8.87
C VAL A 660 -8.04 33.12 -9.57
N MET A 661 -8.67 33.10 -10.75
CA MET A 661 -8.83 31.87 -11.54
C MET A 661 -7.52 31.36 -12.16
N LEU A 662 -6.74 32.22 -12.81
CA LEU A 662 -5.40 31.86 -13.32
C LEU A 662 -4.47 31.38 -12.21
N VAL A 663 -4.60 32.01 -11.05
CA VAL A 663 -3.86 31.78 -9.83
C VAL A 663 -4.15 30.41 -9.24
N THR A 664 -5.43 30.09 -9.10
CA THR A 664 -5.86 28.77 -8.62
C THR A 664 -5.46 27.68 -9.62
N ALA A 665 -5.58 27.94 -10.93
CA ALA A 665 -5.11 27.03 -11.97
C ALA A 665 -3.58 26.82 -11.92
N ALA A 666 -2.79 27.88 -11.74
CA ALA A 666 -1.33 27.80 -11.62
C ALA A 666 -0.90 27.07 -10.35
N ILE A 667 -1.55 27.33 -9.21
CA ILE A 667 -1.32 26.62 -7.95
C ILE A 667 -1.59 25.11 -8.11
N ILE A 668 -2.72 24.76 -8.74
CA ILE A 668 -3.07 23.37 -9.04
C ILE A 668 -2.03 22.74 -9.98
N GLY A 669 -1.68 23.42 -11.08
CA GLY A 669 -0.71 22.94 -12.06
C GLY A 669 0.69 22.72 -11.47
N LEU A 670 1.19 23.67 -10.68
CA LEU A 670 2.49 23.57 -10.00
C LEU A 670 2.47 22.52 -8.89
N GLY A 671 1.37 22.39 -8.15
CA GLY A 671 1.17 21.33 -7.17
C GLY A 671 1.20 19.94 -7.81
N ILE A 672 0.52 19.77 -8.96
CA ILE A 672 0.55 18.53 -9.75
C ILE A 672 1.96 18.26 -10.28
N TYR A 673 2.63 19.27 -10.86
CA TYR A 673 4.00 19.14 -11.34
C TYR A 673 4.95 18.68 -10.24
N LYS A 674 4.90 19.33 -9.07
CA LYS A 674 5.71 18.95 -7.91
C LYS A 674 5.41 17.52 -7.45
N TYR A 675 4.14 17.15 -7.33
CA TYR A 675 3.75 15.79 -6.99
C TYR A 675 4.32 14.75 -7.97
N LEU A 676 4.21 15.02 -9.27
CA LEU A 676 4.74 14.13 -10.32
C LEU A 676 6.27 14.04 -10.26
N ARG A 677 6.96 15.16 -10.04
CA ARG A 677 8.41 15.20 -9.89
C ARG A 677 8.88 14.43 -8.67
N ASP A 678 8.27 14.68 -7.51
CA ASP A 678 8.63 14.04 -6.25
C ASP A 678 8.38 12.52 -6.33
N LYS A 679 7.28 12.11 -6.99
CA LYS A 679 6.99 10.71 -7.33
C LYS A 679 8.04 10.09 -8.26
N ALA A 680 8.50 10.83 -9.26
CA ALA A 680 9.56 10.35 -10.17
C ALA A 680 10.90 10.17 -9.45
N THR A 681 11.28 11.08 -8.54
CA THR A 681 12.48 10.94 -7.71
C THR A 681 12.39 9.77 -6.73
N ALA A 682 11.24 9.55 -6.10
CA ALA A 682 11.04 8.36 -5.26
C ALA A 682 11.24 7.07 -6.06
N LYS A 683 10.65 6.99 -7.26
CA LYS A 683 10.84 5.85 -8.17
C LYS A 683 12.31 5.63 -8.55
N LEU A 684 13.09 6.70 -8.73
CA LEU A 684 14.52 6.60 -9.03
C LEU A 684 15.34 6.03 -7.86
N ASN A 685 15.14 6.56 -6.64
CA ASN A 685 15.82 6.06 -5.42
C ASN A 685 15.55 4.58 -5.17
N ILE A 686 14.34 4.15 -5.52
CA ILE A 686 13.92 2.76 -5.47
C ILE A 686 14.65 1.90 -6.48
N ILE A 687 14.75 2.34 -7.74
CA ILE A 687 15.46 1.58 -8.79
C ILE A 687 16.91 1.37 -8.36
N GLU A 688 17.51 2.39 -7.74
CA GLU A 688 18.84 2.30 -7.15
C GLU A 688 18.91 1.30 -5.99
N LEU A 689 17.91 1.29 -5.10
CA LEU A 689 17.81 0.31 -4.00
C LEU A 689 17.67 -1.13 -4.54
N THR A 690 16.74 -1.37 -5.48
CA THR A 690 16.54 -2.68 -6.13
C THR A 690 17.82 -3.15 -6.82
N ARG A 691 18.47 -2.26 -7.57
CA ARG A 691 19.76 -2.55 -8.22
C ARG A 691 20.85 -2.91 -7.20
N THR A 692 20.85 -2.28 -6.02
CA THR A 692 21.80 -2.59 -4.94
C THR A 692 21.57 -4.00 -4.39
N TYR A 693 20.31 -4.40 -4.19
CA TYR A 693 19.96 -5.77 -3.79
C TYR A 693 20.33 -6.79 -4.87
N GLU A 694 19.97 -6.54 -6.14
CA GLU A 694 20.34 -7.40 -7.27
C GLU A 694 21.86 -7.54 -7.42
N GLN A 695 22.61 -6.44 -7.26
CA GLN A 695 24.08 -6.47 -7.27
C GLN A 695 24.63 -7.33 -6.15
N ARG A 696 24.10 -7.22 -4.93
CA ARG A 696 24.52 -8.04 -3.79
C ARG A 696 24.26 -9.53 -4.05
N ILE A 697 23.08 -9.88 -4.57
CA ILE A 697 22.73 -11.26 -4.93
C ILE A 697 23.66 -11.78 -6.04
N SER A 698 23.91 -10.97 -7.08
CA SER A 698 24.80 -11.35 -8.18
C SER A 698 26.25 -11.55 -7.73
N LEU A 699 26.75 -10.74 -6.79
CA LEU A 699 28.08 -10.89 -6.20
C LEU A 699 28.18 -12.18 -5.38
N GLU A 700 27.16 -12.52 -4.58
CA GLU A 700 27.12 -13.80 -3.86
C GLU A 700 27.03 -15.00 -4.83
N ALA A 701 26.31 -14.87 -5.95
CA ALA A 701 26.23 -15.90 -6.99
C ALA A 701 27.57 -16.08 -7.73
N ILE A 702 28.25 -14.99 -8.13
CA ILE A 702 29.58 -15.03 -8.75
C ILE A 702 30.60 -15.61 -7.78
N TYR A 703 30.51 -15.27 -6.49
CA TYR A 703 31.36 -15.83 -5.45
C TYR A 703 31.17 -17.35 -5.32
N SER A 704 29.92 -17.82 -5.29
CA SER A 704 29.59 -19.25 -5.31
C SER A 704 30.20 -19.92 -6.55
N GLN A 705 30.00 -19.35 -7.74
CA GLN A 705 30.52 -19.87 -9.01
C GLN A 705 32.06 -19.92 -9.07
N ALA A 706 32.75 -18.91 -8.53
CA ALA A 706 34.21 -18.90 -8.45
C ALA A 706 34.76 -19.97 -7.49
N HIS A 707 34.02 -20.30 -6.43
CA HIS A 707 34.34 -21.40 -5.53
C HIS A 707 34.15 -22.76 -6.19
N TRP A 708 33.05 -22.95 -6.94
CA TRP A 708 32.82 -24.11 -7.82
C TRP A 708 34.01 -24.34 -8.77
N ALA A 709 34.45 -23.27 -9.47
CA ALA A 709 35.55 -23.37 -10.43
C ALA A 709 36.91 -23.74 -9.79
N LYS A 710 37.17 -23.32 -8.54
CA LYS A 710 38.41 -23.68 -7.81
C LYS A 710 38.44 -25.16 -7.36
N LEU A 711 37.28 -25.75 -7.06
CA LEU A 711 37.17 -27.15 -6.61
C LEU A 711 37.07 -28.16 -7.76
N ASP A 712 36.36 -27.80 -8.82
CA ASP A 712 36.23 -28.62 -10.04
C ASP A 712 37.60 -28.85 -10.70
N ALA A 713 38.47 -27.83 -10.68
CA ALA A 713 39.77 -27.88 -11.35
C ALA A 713 40.86 -28.71 -10.63
N THR A 714 40.70 -29.14 -9.37
CA THR A 714 41.84 -29.71 -8.63
C THR A 714 41.57 -30.77 -7.56
N ALA A 715 40.33 -31.05 -7.17
CA ALA A 715 40.03 -32.11 -6.19
C ALA A 715 39.04 -33.14 -6.75
N GLY A 716 37.91 -32.71 -7.33
CA GLY A 716 36.93 -33.63 -7.92
C GLY A 716 37.46 -34.35 -9.17
N GLY A 717 38.08 -33.62 -10.10
CA GLY A 717 38.68 -34.19 -11.30
C GLY A 717 39.88 -35.10 -11.02
N THR A 718 40.74 -34.73 -10.06
CA THR A 718 41.89 -35.54 -9.62
C THR A 718 41.45 -36.80 -8.91
N LEU A 719 40.43 -36.70 -8.04
CA LEU A 719 39.83 -37.84 -7.36
C LEU A 719 39.12 -38.79 -8.33
N LEU A 720 38.35 -38.26 -9.29
CA LEU A 720 37.74 -39.07 -10.35
C LEU A 720 38.81 -39.75 -11.21
N ARG A 721 39.94 -39.08 -11.46
CA ARG A 721 41.07 -39.61 -12.22
C ARG A 721 41.87 -40.64 -11.41
N GLU A 722 42.05 -40.45 -10.10
CA GLU A 722 42.63 -41.44 -9.18
C GLU A 722 41.72 -42.65 -9.00
N MET A 723 40.41 -42.44 -8.86
CA MET A 723 39.42 -43.50 -8.87
C MET A 723 39.43 -44.24 -10.21
N GLY A 724 39.58 -43.54 -11.33
CA GLY A 724 39.76 -44.12 -12.65
C GLY A 724 41.07 -44.90 -12.80
N HIS A 725 42.19 -44.37 -12.29
CA HIS A 725 43.48 -45.05 -12.27
C HIS A 725 43.49 -46.28 -11.36
N ALA A 726 42.88 -46.21 -10.18
CA ALA A 726 42.70 -47.36 -9.29
C ALA A 726 41.77 -48.41 -9.91
N LEU A 727 40.74 -47.98 -10.66
CA LEU A 727 39.90 -48.88 -11.45
C LEU A 727 40.72 -49.56 -12.55
N GLN A 728 41.63 -48.81 -13.19
CA GLN A 728 42.51 -49.28 -14.25
C GLN A 728 43.56 -50.27 -13.72
N GLU A 729 44.20 -50.00 -12.58
CA GLU A 729 45.10 -50.93 -11.89
C GLU A 729 44.38 -52.21 -11.44
N THR A 730 43.14 -52.09 -10.93
CA THR A 730 42.33 -53.27 -10.58
C THR A 730 41.87 -54.04 -11.82
N THR A 731 41.62 -53.38 -12.95
CA THR A 731 41.35 -54.06 -14.24
C THR A 731 42.58 -54.73 -14.84
N ASP A 732 43.78 -54.20 -14.60
CA ASP A 732 45.04 -54.83 -15.00
C ASP A 732 45.40 -56.02 -14.09
N PHE A 733 45.09 -55.96 -12.79
CA PHE A 733 45.26 -57.08 -11.84
C PHE A 733 44.24 -58.22 -12.07
N LEU A 734 43.04 -57.86 -12.52
CA LEU A 734 41.94 -58.76 -12.92
C LEU A 734 42.32 -59.76 -14.02
N PHE A 735 43.41 -59.49 -14.75
CA PHE A 735 43.89 -60.40 -15.80
C PHE A 735 44.52 -61.69 -15.26
N ASN A 736 44.79 -61.85 -13.94
CA ASN A 736 45.52 -63.04 -13.47
C ASN A 736 45.18 -63.67 -12.09
N LYS A 737 44.17 -63.27 -11.28
CA LYS A 737 43.72 -64.12 -10.13
C LYS A 737 42.41 -63.73 -9.41
N ASP A 738 41.79 -64.77 -8.83
CA ASP A 738 40.76 -64.92 -7.76
C ASP A 738 39.51 -63.99 -7.69
N ARG A 739 38.33 -64.60 -7.69
CA ARG A 739 37.01 -63.94 -7.91
C ARG A 739 36.47 -63.16 -6.71
N SER A 740 36.87 -63.52 -5.49
CA SER A 740 36.40 -62.91 -4.23
C SER A 740 37.03 -61.53 -3.97
N VAL A 741 38.30 -61.35 -4.35
CA VAL A 741 39.03 -60.07 -4.25
C VAL A 741 38.37 -59.02 -5.14
N VAL A 742 37.96 -59.41 -6.35
CA VAL A 742 37.26 -58.56 -7.32
C VAL A 742 35.93 -58.03 -6.80
N GLN A 743 35.12 -58.89 -6.16
CA GLN A 743 33.83 -58.46 -5.59
C GLN A 743 34.01 -57.44 -4.45
N ASN A 744 35.04 -57.63 -3.61
CA ASN A 744 35.35 -56.69 -2.54
C ASN A 744 35.87 -55.34 -3.07
N GLU A 745 36.69 -55.35 -4.13
CA GLU A 745 37.16 -54.13 -4.80
C GLU A 745 36.01 -53.37 -5.47
N ILE A 746 35.09 -54.05 -6.17
CA ILE A 746 33.90 -53.41 -6.76
C ILE A 746 32.97 -52.83 -5.68
N ALA A 747 32.77 -53.55 -4.56
CA ALA A 747 31.98 -53.05 -3.45
C ALA A 747 32.64 -51.82 -2.78
N SER A 748 33.95 -51.85 -2.61
CA SER A 748 34.76 -50.72 -2.12
C SER A 748 34.65 -49.51 -3.05
N PHE A 749 34.74 -49.72 -4.38
CA PHE A 749 34.58 -48.68 -5.39
C PHE A 749 33.18 -48.05 -5.36
N ASN A 750 32.12 -48.87 -5.37
CA ASN A 750 30.74 -48.37 -5.30
C ASN A 750 30.49 -47.60 -3.99
N LYS A 751 31.07 -48.04 -2.87
CA LYS A 751 31.01 -47.33 -1.59
C LYS A 751 31.72 -45.97 -1.65
N LYS A 752 32.89 -45.88 -2.30
CA LYS A 752 33.60 -44.61 -2.55
C LYS A 752 32.80 -43.68 -3.48
N LEU A 753 32.20 -44.22 -4.54
CA LEU A 753 31.35 -43.46 -5.48
C LEU A 753 30.09 -42.91 -4.80
N GLN A 754 29.44 -43.71 -3.96
CA GLN A 754 28.28 -43.27 -3.18
C GLN A 754 28.64 -42.17 -2.19
N LYS A 755 29.75 -42.30 -1.47
CA LYS A 755 30.26 -41.24 -0.57
C LYS A 755 30.62 -39.96 -1.32
N PHE A 756 31.19 -40.07 -2.52
CA PHE A 756 31.46 -38.93 -3.37
C PHE A 756 30.16 -38.23 -3.80
N SER A 757 29.15 -38.99 -4.19
CA SER A 757 27.81 -38.46 -4.50
C SER A 757 27.16 -37.77 -3.29
N ASP A 758 27.25 -38.37 -2.09
CA ASP A 758 26.71 -37.79 -0.86
C ASP A 758 27.44 -36.49 -0.48
N CYS A 759 28.76 -36.45 -0.65
CA CYS A 759 29.57 -35.23 -0.53
C CYS A 759 29.12 -34.13 -1.49
N LEU A 760 28.89 -34.46 -2.77
CA LEU A 760 28.41 -33.50 -3.76
C LEU A 760 27.02 -32.97 -3.41
N ALA A 761 26.12 -33.83 -2.93
CA ALA A 761 24.77 -33.44 -2.52
C ALA A 761 24.80 -32.51 -1.30
N TRP A 762 25.55 -32.88 -0.26
CA TRP A 762 25.74 -32.05 0.94
C TRP A 762 26.41 -30.72 0.60
N ARG A 763 27.40 -30.71 -0.30
CA ARG A 763 28.12 -29.50 -0.72
C ARG A 763 27.22 -28.56 -1.51
N ALA A 764 26.47 -29.09 -2.47
CA ALA A 764 25.48 -28.33 -3.23
C ALA A 764 24.42 -27.71 -2.32
N GLN A 765 24.08 -28.39 -1.23
CA GLN A 765 23.16 -27.90 -0.21
C GLN A 765 23.76 -26.78 0.64
N GLU A 766 25.00 -26.95 1.13
CA GLU A 766 25.72 -25.94 1.92
C GLU A 766 25.93 -24.63 1.14
N GLU A 767 26.33 -24.71 -0.13
CA GLU A 767 26.58 -23.53 -0.97
C GLU A 767 25.31 -22.82 -1.44
N ARG A 768 24.16 -23.50 -1.42
CA ARG A 768 22.84 -22.92 -1.72
C ARG A 768 22.10 -22.45 -0.47
N SER A 769 22.66 -22.68 0.72
CA SER A 769 22.08 -22.23 1.99
C SER A 769 22.57 -20.83 2.34
N LEU A 770 21.64 -19.94 2.68
CA LEU A 770 21.98 -18.61 3.17
C LEU A 770 22.59 -18.72 4.57
N LYS A 771 23.73 -18.06 4.80
CA LYS A 771 24.41 -18.00 6.11
C LYS A 771 24.45 -16.56 6.65
N LEU A 772 24.18 -16.41 7.95
CA LEU A 772 24.06 -15.12 8.64
C LEU A 772 25.41 -14.61 9.14
N ASN A 773 25.57 -13.30 9.23
CA ASN A 773 26.71 -12.71 9.94
C ASN A 773 26.38 -12.58 11.43
N LYS A 774 27.18 -13.19 12.31
CA LYS A 774 26.92 -13.13 13.76
C LYS A 774 26.86 -11.70 14.30
N LYS A 775 27.59 -10.76 13.68
CA LYS A 775 27.61 -9.33 14.06
C LYS A 775 26.36 -8.56 13.61
N SER A 776 25.60 -9.06 12.63
CA SER A 776 24.40 -8.38 12.12
C SER A 776 23.13 -8.69 12.91
N ILE A 777 23.13 -9.72 13.77
CA ILE A 777 21.94 -10.12 14.55
C ILE A 777 21.65 -9.11 15.67
N GLN A 778 20.47 -8.50 15.62
CA GLN A 778 20.02 -7.48 16.57
C GLN A 778 18.56 -7.74 17.00
N SER A 779 18.18 -7.28 18.20
CA SER A 779 16.76 -7.24 18.59
C SER A 779 16.09 -6.06 17.90
N ILE A 780 15.00 -6.31 17.18
CA ILE A 780 14.28 -5.26 16.44
C ILE A 780 12.79 -5.24 16.77
N LEU A 781 12.23 -4.04 16.84
CA LEU A 781 10.80 -3.83 17.01
C LEU A 781 10.04 -4.17 15.73
N LEU A 782 9.07 -5.08 15.83
CA LEU A 782 8.35 -5.65 14.68
C LEU A 782 7.45 -4.64 13.99
N GLU A 783 6.54 -4.00 14.73
CA GLU A 783 5.53 -3.11 14.16
C GLU A 783 6.15 -1.89 13.45
N PRO A 784 7.15 -1.17 14.01
CA PRO A 784 7.86 -0.12 13.29
C PRO A 784 8.52 -0.61 12.00
N THR A 785 9.12 -1.80 12.01
CA THR A 785 9.78 -2.38 10.83
C THR A 785 8.77 -2.72 9.73
N ILE A 786 7.64 -3.35 10.09
CA ILE A 786 6.54 -3.64 9.15
C ILE A 786 5.98 -2.36 8.55
N LEU A 787 5.76 -1.32 9.37
CA LEU A 787 5.26 -0.03 8.91
C LEU A 787 6.26 0.70 8.01
N LYS A 788 7.55 0.61 8.32
CA LYS A 788 8.65 1.14 7.48
C LYS A 788 8.62 0.49 6.10
N VAL A 789 8.56 -0.84 6.02
CA VAL A 789 8.51 -1.59 4.75
C VAL A 789 7.23 -1.27 3.98
N ASN A 790 6.07 -1.22 4.66
CA ASN A 790 4.82 -0.82 4.03
C ASN A 790 4.90 0.59 3.43
N GLN A 791 5.56 1.54 4.11
CA GLN A 791 5.76 2.90 3.58
C GLN A 791 6.71 2.89 2.37
N GLN A 792 7.81 2.13 2.42
CA GLN A 792 8.71 1.95 1.28
C GLN A 792 7.93 1.45 0.06
N ILE A 793 7.03 0.46 0.23
CA ILE A 793 6.20 -0.05 -0.86
C ILE A 793 5.24 1.00 -1.40
N LEU A 794 4.60 1.79 -0.53
CA LEU A 794 3.71 2.87 -0.97
C LEU A 794 4.47 3.97 -1.73
N ASP A 795 5.71 4.26 -1.33
CA ASP A 795 6.59 5.22 -2.00
C ASP A 795 7.01 4.73 -3.41
N LEU A 796 6.93 3.42 -3.70
CA LEU A 796 7.06 2.85 -5.06
C LEU A 796 5.95 3.31 -6.00
N GLY A 797 4.89 3.92 -5.46
CA GLY A 797 3.70 4.30 -6.20
C GLY A 797 2.79 3.12 -6.50
N GLU A 798 2.99 2.00 -5.82
CA GLU A 798 2.33 0.74 -6.07
C GLU A 798 1.19 0.55 -5.08
N PRO A 799 0.03 0.06 -5.55
CA PRO A 799 -1.10 -0.13 -4.68
C PRO A 799 -0.82 -1.30 -3.73
N LEU A 800 -0.65 -1.02 -2.43
CA LEU A 800 -0.63 -2.03 -1.36
C LEU A 800 -1.62 -1.62 -0.26
N ALA A 801 -2.52 -2.53 0.10
CA ALA A 801 -3.43 -2.35 1.21
C ALA A 801 -3.15 -3.39 2.30
N LEU A 802 -2.24 -3.05 3.22
CA LEU A 802 -1.80 -3.94 4.30
C LEU A 802 -2.79 -3.97 5.47
N LEU A 803 -3.44 -5.11 5.67
CA LEU A 803 -4.20 -5.44 6.89
C LEU A 803 -3.29 -6.19 7.87
N LEU A 804 -2.84 -5.51 8.93
CA LEU A 804 -1.99 -6.11 9.96
C LEU A 804 -2.86 -6.67 11.10
N ARG A 805 -2.75 -7.96 11.40
CA ARG A 805 -3.40 -8.61 12.54
C ARG A 805 -2.36 -9.07 13.55
N LYS A 806 -2.42 -8.57 14.78
CA LYS A 806 -1.52 -8.96 15.87
C LYS A 806 -2.27 -9.83 16.87
N GLN A 807 -1.92 -11.12 16.95
CA GLN A 807 -2.48 -12.12 17.88
C GLN A 807 -1.44 -12.57 18.93
N THR A 808 -0.45 -11.73 19.21
CA THR A 808 0.65 -12.00 20.14
C THR A 808 1.06 -10.71 20.86
N ASP A 809 1.58 -10.82 22.08
CA ASP A 809 2.14 -9.69 22.82
C ASP A 809 3.63 -9.46 22.52
N VAL A 810 4.27 -10.38 21.78
CA VAL A 810 5.67 -10.24 21.37
C VAL A 810 5.85 -8.96 20.53
N ALA A 811 6.75 -8.09 20.98
CA ALA A 811 7.04 -6.81 20.34
C ALA A 811 8.36 -6.81 19.54
N GLU A 812 9.30 -7.66 19.93
CA GLU A 812 10.65 -7.72 19.39
C GLU A 812 11.06 -9.13 19.00
N ILE A 813 11.97 -9.24 18.04
CA ILE A 813 12.60 -10.51 17.64
C ILE A 813 14.08 -10.28 17.34
N ALA A 814 14.92 -11.26 17.67
CA ALA A 814 16.35 -11.24 17.37
C ALA A 814 16.63 -11.87 16.00
N VAL A 815 16.96 -11.06 14.99
CA VAL A 815 17.20 -11.48 13.59
C VAL A 815 18.22 -10.57 12.91
N ASP A 816 18.63 -10.89 11.68
CA ASP A 816 19.30 -9.92 10.80
C ASP A 816 18.27 -8.89 10.29
N PRO A 817 18.38 -7.59 10.65
CA PRO A 817 17.38 -6.59 10.29
C PRO A 817 17.20 -6.40 8.79
N ALA A 818 18.29 -6.49 8.02
CA ALA A 818 18.25 -6.27 6.58
C ALA A 818 17.53 -7.42 5.87
N LEU A 819 17.71 -8.65 6.35
CA LEU A 819 17.03 -9.83 5.81
C LEU A 819 15.55 -9.88 6.22
N LEU A 820 15.19 -9.44 7.44
CA LEU A 820 13.76 -9.33 7.80
C LEU A 820 13.06 -8.26 6.96
N GLU A 821 13.68 -7.09 6.76
CA GLU A 821 13.15 -6.05 5.87
C GLU A 821 12.99 -6.57 4.44
N CYS A 822 13.98 -7.32 3.94
CA CYS A 822 13.91 -7.98 2.63
C CYS A 822 12.74 -8.97 2.54
N LEU A 823 12.60 -9.86 3.52
CA LEU A 823 11.52 -10.85 3.57
C LEU A 823 10.14 -10.18 3.59
N LEU A 824 9.96 -9.15 4.41
CA LEU A 824 8.72 -8.37 4.46
C LEU A 824 8.44 -7.70 3.12
N LEU A 825 9.45 -7.09 2.51
CA LEU A 825 9.31 -6.36 1.25
C LEU A 825 8.93 -7.31 0.11
N LEU A 826 9.66 -8.42 -0.05
CA LEU A 826 9.42 -9.43 -1.08
C LEU A 826 8.00 -10.00 -0.99
N ASN A 827 7.57 -10.41 0.20
CA ASN A 827 6.25 -11.01 0.39
C ASN A 827 5.10 -10.01 0.22
N LEU A 828 5.18 -8.86 0.87
CA LEU A 828 4.14 -7.83 0.74
C LEU A 828 4.01 -7.36 -0.72
N TRP A 829 5.13 -7.16 -1.40
CA TRP A 829 5.16 -6.77 -2.80
C TRP A 829 4.59 -7.84 -3.74
N ALA A 830 5.14 -9.05 -3.70
CA ALA A 830 4.76 -10.11 -4.64
C ALA A 830 3.30 -10.53 -4.45
N ILE A 831 2.84 -10.69 -3.20
CA ILE A 831 1.46 -11.06 -2.91
C ILE A 831 0.50 -9.95 -3.34
N SER A 832 0.85 -8.66 -3.15
CA SER A 832 0.00 -7.55 -3.61
C SER A 832 -0.18 -7.50 -5.14
N LYS A 833 0.77 -8.07 -5.90
CA LYS A 833 0.73 -8.14 -7.37
C LYS A 833 0.18 -9.46 -7.91
N SER A 834 -0.09 -10.43 -7.04
CA SER A 834 -0.68 -11.71 -7.43
C SER A 834 -2.06 -11.53 -8.07
N GLN A 835 -2.44 -12.41 -9.00
CA GLN A 835 -3.77 -12.35 -9.65
C GLN A 835 -4.92 -12.58 -8.65
N GLN A 836 -4.62 -13.26 -7.55
CA GLN A 836 -5.53 -13.59 -6.45
C GLN A 836 -5.80 -12.38 -5.53
N ALA A 837 -4.93 -11.37 -5.52
CA ALA A 837 -5.08 -10.22 -4.64
C ALA A 837 -6.21 -9.29 -5.10
N THR A 838 -7.31 -9.26 -4.34
CA THR A 838 -8.40 -8.30 -4.56
C THR A 838 -7.97 -6.91 -4.08
N ASP A 839 -8.04 -5.89 -4.95
CA ASP A 839 -7.66 -4.50 -4.63
C ASP A 839 -6.22 -4.32 -4.09
N HIS A 840 -5.33 -5.29 -4.33
CA HIS A 840 -3.98 -5.35 -3.75
C HIS A 840 -3.98 -5.42 -2.21
N ILE A 841 -5.00 -6.03 -1.63
CA ILE A 841 -5.08 -6.30 -0.18
C ILE A 841 -4.13 -7.45 0.16
N VAL A 842 -3.32 -7.22 1.18
CA VAL A 842 -2.44 -8.24 1.78
C VAL A 842 -2.68 -8.26 3.27
N THR A 843 -3.01 -9.42 3.81
CA THR A 843 -3.15 -9.64 5.25
C THR A 843 -1.84 -10.18 5.80
N LEU A 844 -1.28 -9.51 6.80
CA LEU A 844 -0.15 -10.01 7.59
C LEU A 844 -0.65 -10.33 9.00
N THR A 845 -0.63 -11.60 9.38
CA THR A 845 -0.98 -12.05 10.74
C THR A 845 0.27 -12.46 11.50
N LEU A 846 0.45 -11.88 12.69
CA LEU A 846 1.50 -12.24 13.64
C LEU A 846 0.88 -13.04 14.79
N ALA A 847 1.40 -14.24 15.04
CA ALA A 847 0.89 -15.11 16.11
C ALA A 847 2.02 -15.90 16.78
N ALA A 848 1.89 -16.18 18.08
CA ALA A 848 2.84 -17.01 18.81
C ALA A 848 2.61 -18.50 18.51
N THR A 849 3.71 -19.25 18.39
CA THR A 849 3.70 -20.72 18.19
C THR A 849 5.01 -21.30 18.75
N THR A 850 5.31 -22.57 18.48
CA THR A 850 6.55 -23.24 18.89
C THR A 850 7.20 -24.01 17.74
N LEU A 851 8.52 -24.13 17.77
CA LEU A 851 9.32 -24.93 16.83
C LEU A 851 9.97 -26.10 17.56
N GLN A 852 9.87 -27.30 16.99
CA GLN A 852 10.50 -28.54 17.49
C GLN A 852 11.60 -29.01 16.54
N TYR A 853 12.78 -29.34 17.08
CA TYR A 853 13.93 -29.81 16.31
C TYR A 853 14.23 -31.28 16.66
N GLY A 854 14.21 -32.16 15.66
CA GLY A 854 14.53 -33.58 15.83
C GLY A 854 16.05 -33.87 15.87
N LEU A 855 16.46 -34.94 16.57
CA LEU A 855 17.83 -35.46 16.60
C LEU A 855 18.11 -36.32 15.35
N ALA A 856 19.32 -36.22 14.80
CA ALA A 856 19.65 -36.72 13.46
C ALA A 856 20.16 -38.17 13.39
N THR A 857 20.09 -38.99 14.46
CA THR A 857 20.64 -40.37 14.43
C THR A 857 19.81 -41.38 15.22
N GLU A 858 19.73 -42.61 14.69
CA GLU A 858 19.01 -43.77 15.27
C GLU A 858 19.59 -44.24 16.62
N THR A 859 20.83 -43.87 16.95
CA THR A 859 21.50 -44.21 18.22
C THR A 859 21.19 -43.25 19.37
N ALA A 860 20.43 -42.18 19.12
CA ALA A 860 20.12 -41.12 20.10
C ALA A 860 18.63 -41.07 20.49
N ALA A 861 17.92 -42.20 20.44
CA ALA A 861 16.47 -42.30 20.69
C ALA A 861 16.02 -41.83 22.10
N ASP A 862 16.95 -41.67 23.05
CA ASP A 862 16.65 -41.32 24.46
C ASP A 862 16.94 -39.85 24.84
N LEU A 863 17.33 -38.97 23.90
CA LEU A 863 17.61 -37.54 24.18
C LEU A 863 16.39 -36.63 23.87
N PRO A 864 16.08 -35.62 24.72
CA PRO A 864 14.92 -34.75 24.54
C PRO A 864 15.07 -33.81 23.33
N SER A 865 14.01 -33.73 22.50
CA SER A 865 13.95 -32.80 21.36
C SER A 865 13.94 -31.33 21.82
N LEU A 866 14.77 -30.49 21.22
CA LEU A 866 14.79 -29.05 21.51
C LEU A 866 13.48 -28.42 21.04
N THR A 867 12.77 -27.74 21.95
CA THR A 867 11.56 -26.96 21.63
C THR A 867 11.80 -25.49 21.95
N LEU A 868 11.59 -24.60 20.98
CA LEU A 868 11.77 -23.16 21.16
C LEU A 868 10.45 -22.39 20.93
N PRO A 869 10.16 -21.34 21.72
CA PRO A 869 9.06 -20.45 21.42
C PRO A 869 9.36 -19.69 20.12
N ALA A 870 8.32 -19.47 19.32
CA ALA A 870 8.46 -18.95 17.97
C ALA A 870 7.33 -17.97 17.62
N LEU A 871 7.55 -17.20 16.55
CA LEU A 871 6.63 -16.22 16.01
C LEU A 871 6.33 -16.55 14.54
N ALA A 872 5.05 -16.75 14.24
CA ALA A 872 4.56 -16.97 12.89
C ALA A 872 4.23 -15.64 12.21
N PHE A 873 4.75 -15.47 11.00
CA PHE A 873 4.39 -14.43 10.03
C PHE A 873 3.59 -15.09 8.92
N CYS A 874 2.29 -14.86 8.90
CA CYS A 874 1.40 -15.39 7.87
C CYS A 874 0.99 -14.26 6.93
N PHE A 875 1.44 -14.34 5.67
CA PHE A 875 1.03 -13.44 4.60
C PHE A 875 -0.05 -14.12 3.76
N SER A 876 -1.15 -13.42 3.50
CA SER A 876 -2.28 -13.98 2.76
C SER A 876 -2.99 -12.93 1.90
N THR A 877 -3.55 -13.37 0.77
CA THR A 877 -4.56 -12.60 0.02
C THR A 877 -5.96 -12.69 0.65
N ASP A 878 -6.20 -13.64 1.56
CA ASP A 878 -7.43 -13.75 2.34
C ASP A 878 -7.37 -12.81 3.56
N THR A 879 -8.55 -12.30 3.93
CA THR A 879 -8.76 -11.45 5.10
C THR A 879 -9.19 -12.23 6.35
N SER A 880 -9.52 -13.52 6.20
CA SER A 880 -9.84 -14.42 7.31
C SER A 880 -8.61 -14.69 8.20
N LEU A 881 -8.85 -15.18 9.41
CA LEU A 881 -7.76 -15.54 10.34
C LEU A 881 -7.19 -16.92 9.96
N PRO A 882 -5.86 -17.06 9.81
CA PRO A 882 -5.25 -18.34 9.47
C PRO A 882 -5.39 -19.34 10.62
N THR A 883 -5.63 -20.61 10.29
CA THR A 883 -5.58 -21.73 11.24
C THR A 883 -4.12 -22.17 11.41
N LEU A 884 -3.48 -21.76 12.51
CA LEU A 884 -2.09 -22.11 12.82
C LEU A 884 -2.00 -23.33 13.73
N GLN A 885 -0.98 -24.16 13.51
CA GLN A 885 -0.65 -25.26 14.40
C GLN A 885 -0.02 -24.75 15.72
N PRO A 886 -0.25 -25.45 16.85
CA PRO A 886 0.37 -25.10 18.13
C PRO A 886 1.89 -25.32 18.13
N SER A 887 2.40 -26.22 17.29
CA SER A 887 3.82 -26.53 17.15
C SER A 887 4.13 -27.01 15.73
N TYR A 888 5.28 -26.62 15.19
CA TYR A 888 5.77 -27.07 13.88
C TYR A 888 7.11 -27.80 14.06
N SER A 889 7.24 -28.97 13.43
CA SER A 889 8.47 -29.76 13.45
C SER A 889 9.39 -29.37 12.30
N ILE A 890 10.67 -29.13 12.62
CA ILE A 890 11.72 -28.90 11.63
C ILE A 890 12.24 -30.26 11.18
N PRO A 891 12.01 -30.67 9.91
CA PRO A 891 12.54 -31.93 9.40
C PRO A 891 14.06 -31.87 9.30
N ALA A 892 14.70 -33.06 9.34
CA ALA A 892 16.12 -33.19 8.98
C ALA A 892 16.35 -32.60 7.58
N MET A 893 17.53 -31.98 7.39
CA MET A 893 17.91 -31.26 6.17
C MET A 893 17.67 -32.15 4.93
N ASN A 894 16.68 -31.78 4.10
CA ASN A 894 16.28 -32.58 2.95
C ASN A 894 17.09 -32.13 1.71
N ALA A 895 17.91 -33.01 1.13
CA ALA A 895 18.79 -32.70 -0.01
C ALA A 895 18.05 -32.35 -1.32
N LYS A 896 16.72 -32.54 -1.37
CA LYS A 896 15.88 -32.18 -2.52
C LYS A 896 15.47 -30.71 -2.48
N VAL A 897 16.30 -29.84 -3.05
CA VAL A 897 15.90 -28.47 -3.36
C VAL A 897 15.17 -28.44 -4.69
N THR A 898 13.88 -28.10 -4.67
CA THR A 898 13.09 -27.84 -5.87
C THR A 898 13.44 -26.48 -6.46
N LEU A 899 13.87 -26.44 -7.73
CA LEU A 899 13.96 -25.20 -8.48
C LEU A 899 12.56 -24.60 -8.66
N PRO A 900 12.40 -23.26 -8.54
CA PRO A 900 11.11 -22.61 -8.78
C PRO A 900 10.67 -22.89 -10.21
N ALA A 901 9.40 -23.26 -10.40
CA ALA A 901 8.87 -23.61 -11.71
C ALA A 901 8.62 -22.38 -12.59
N SER A 902 8.59 -21.18 -11.99
CA SER A 902 8.34 -19.91 -12.68
C SER A 902 8.98 -18.72 -11.96
N GLU A 903 9.11 -17.60 -12.69
CA GLU A 903 9.65 -16.35 -12.17
C GLU A 903 8.88 -15.82 -10.95
N ALA A 904 7.56 -16.06 -10.92
CA ALA A 904 6.69 -15.65 -9.83
C ALA A 904 7.03 -16.35 -8.49
N GLN A 905 7.77 -17.46 -8.50
CA GLN A 905 8.13 -18.22 -7.30
C GLN A 905 9.54 -17.90 -6.78
N PHE A 906 10.31 -17.01 -7.42
CA PHE A 906 11.65 -16.66 -6.95
C PHE A 906 11.65 -16.01 -5.57
N TYR A 907 10.72 -15.09 -5.31
CA TYR A 907 10.63 -14.41 -4.02
C TYR A 907 10.34 -15.39 -2.86
N GLN A 908 9.63 -16.48 -3.15
CA GLN A 908 9.29 -17.53 -2.18
C GLN A 908 10.51 -18.34 -1.80
N LEU A 909 11.36 -18.68 -2.78
CA LEU A 909 12.63 -19.35 -2.55
C LEU A 909 13.55 -18.50 -1.68
N GLU A 910 13.68 -17.21 -2.00
CA GLU A 910 14.54 -16.31 -1.24
C GLU A 910 14.02 -16.08 0.19
N SER A 911 12.70 -15.89 0.35
CA SER A 911 12.07 -15.82 1.68
C SER A 911 12.28 -17.11 2.47
N LYS A 912 12.21 -18.27 1.82
CA LYS A 912 12.47 -19.56 2.44
C LYS A 912 13.90 -19.67 2.94
N GLN A 913 14.88 -19.31 2.12
CA GLN A 913 16.31 -19.30 2.50
C GLN A 913 16.57 -18.37 3.69
N ILE A 914 15.95 -17.18 3.72
CA ILE A 914 16.05 -16.26 4.85
C ILE A 914 15.56 -16.93 6.15
N VAL A 915 14.40 -17.56 6.12
CA VAL A 915 13.79 -18.17 7.32
C VAL A 915 14.58 -19.39 7.78
N GLU A 916 15.00 -20.26 6.87
CA GLU A 916 15.82 -21.43 7.18
C GLU A 916 17.19 -21.05 7.76
N ALA A 917 17.81 -19.97 7.29
CA ALA A 917 19.06 -19.45 7.85
C ALA A 917 18.89 -19.02 9.31
N HIS A 918 17.70 -18.57 9.70
CA HIS A 918 17.33 -18.22 11.06
C HIS A 918 16.81 -19.41 11.89
N GLY A 919 16.86 -20.64 11.36
CA GLY A 919 16.37 -21.85 12.02
C GLY A 919 14.84 -22.00 11.99
N GLY A 920 14.15 -21.28 11.12
CA GLY A 920 12.70 -21.23 11.06
C GLY A 920 12.03 -22.31 10.19
N TYR A 921 10.70 -22.36 10.25
CA TYR A 921 9.84 -23.22 9.42
C TYR A 921 9.13 -22.41 8.33
N VAL A 922 8.88 -23.04 7.19
CA VAL A 922 8.24 -22.40 6.03
C VAL A 922 7.19 -23.31 5.43
N GLU A 923 6.01 -22.76 5.17
CA GLU A 923 4.93 -23.43 4.46
C GLU A 923 4.26 -22.46 3.49
N ILE A 924 4.16 -22.85 2.22
CA ILE A 924 3.61 -22.01 1.16
C ILE A 924 2.50 -22.80 0.48
N ILE A 925 1.29 -22.23 0.49
CA ILE A 925 0.10 -22.81 -0.11
C ILE A 925 -0.40 -21.83 -1.18
N GLU A 926 -0.22 -22.21 -2.44
CA GLU A 926 -0.80 -21.50 -3.58
C GLU A 926 -2.00 -22.25 -4.12
N SER A 927 -3.13 -21.57 -4.26
CA SER A 927 -4.30 -22.06 -4.98
C SER A 927 -4.70 -21.08 -6.08
N PRO A 928 -5.60 -21.48 -7.01
CA PRO A 928 -6.15 -20.55 -8.00
C PRO A 928 -6.86 -19.33 -7.40
N THR A 929 -7.21 -19.38 -6.11
CA THR A 929 -8.01 -18.35 -5.43
C THR A 929 -7.29 -17.62 -4.32
N GLN A 930 -6.21 -18.19 -3.76
CA GLN A 930 -5.47 -17.56 -2.65
C GLN A 930 -3.98 -17.93 -2.66
N VAL A 931 -3.16 -17.04 -2.12
CA VAL A 931 -1.75 -17.29 -1.83
C VAL A 931 -1.53 -17.11 -0.34
N ASN A 932 -1.09 -18.16 0.35
CA ASN A 932 -0.78 -18.16 1.77
C ASN A 932 0.70 -18.54 1.97
N CYS A 933 1.48 -17.64 2.56
CA CYS A 933 2.88 -17.87 2.91
C CYS A 933 3.03 -17.78 4.43
N LEU A 934 3.42 -18.89 5.05
CA LEU A 934 3.69 -19.00 6.48
C LEU A 934 5.20 -19.11 6.71
N TYR A 935 5.74 -18.18 7.50
CA TYR A 935 7.13 -18.16 7.92
C TYR A 935 7.22 -18.08 9.44
N VAL A 936 7.85 -19.06 10.07
CA VAL A 936 7.91 -19.17 11.53
C VAL A 936 9.34 -18.98 11.99
N PHE A 937 9.60 -17.96 12.82
CA PHE A 937 10.93 -17.66 13.36
C PHE A 937 11.03 -18.03 14.84
N PRO A 938 12.12 -18.66 15.30
CA PRO A 938 12.38 -18.85 16.72
C PRO A 938 12.64 -17.50 17.42
N LEU A 939 12.08 -17.29 18.62
CA LEU A 939 12.34 -16.08 19.41
C LEU A 939 13.78 -16.05 19.95
N ASP A 940 14.33 -17.22 20.32
CA ASP A 940 15.72 -17.41 20.73
C ASP A 940 16.53 -18.10 19.61
N GLY A 941 16.56 -17.46 18.44
CA GLY A 941 17.15 -18.05 17.24
C GLY A 941 18.66 -18.29 17.31
N ARG A 942 19.40 -17.66 18.23
CA ARG A 942 20.87 -17.81 18.30
C ARG A 942 21.32 -19.26 18.53
N LYS A 943 20.47 -20.09 19.13
CA LYS A 943 20.71 -21.53 19.35
C LYS A 943 20.60 -22.37 18.07
N VAL A 944 19.98 -21.84 17.03
CA VAL A 944 19.59 -22.58 15.81
C VAL A 944 19.93 -21.86 14.49
N MET A 945 20.42 -20.62 14.57
CA MET A 945 20.85 -19.80 13.43
C MET A 945 22.13 -20.34 12.80
N ARG A 946 22.21 -20.25 11.46
CA ARG A 946 23.40 -20.63 10.70
C ARG A 946 24.30 -19.43 10.46
N PHE A 947 25.53 -19.47 10.98
CA PHE A 947 26.48 -18.37 10.86
C PHE A 947 27.57 -18.62 9.80
N LYS A 948 28.05 -17.55 9.17
CA LYS A 948 29.26 -17.59 8.33
C LYS A 948 30.47 -17.90 9.22
N THR A 949 31.32 -18.82 8.77
CA THR A 949 32.59 -19.18 9.44
C THR A 949 33.77 -18.32 8.99
N TYR A 950 33.58 -17.43 7.99
CA TYR A 950 34.63 -16.59 7.38
C TYR A 950 34.12 -15.16 7.10
N ASP A 951 35.03 -14.19 6.95
CA ASP A 951 34.72 -12.81 6.55
C ASP A 951 34.92 -12.66 5.01
N PRO A 952 33.92 -12.16 4.25
CA PRO A 952 34.04 -11.94 2.81
C PRO A 952 35.24 -11.07 2.38
N ALA A 953 35.70 -10.17 3.24
CA ALA A 953 36.85 -9.30 2.95
C ALA A 953 38.17 -10.08 2.81
N ASP A 954 38.28 -11.24 3.46
CA ASP A 954 39.52 -12.04 3.48
C ASP A 954 39.77 -12.74 2.13
N ILE A 955 38.73 -12.92 1.30
CA ILE A 955 38.81 -13.61 0.00
C ILE A 955 39.44 -12.74 -1.10
N VAL A 956 39.27 -11.41 -1.03
CA VAL A 956 39.72 -10.49 -2.09
C VAL A 956 41.26 -10.34 -2.11
N ALA A 957 41.94 -10.73 -1.04
CA ALA A 957 43.38 -10.50 -0.86
C ALA A 957 44.31 -11.48 -1.59
N ASN A 958 43.82 -12.65 -2.02
CA ASN A 958 44.45 -13.64 -2.92
C ASN A 958 46.00 -13.79 -2.84
N LYS A 959 46.60 -13.81 -1.64
CA LYS A 959 48.04 -14.03 -1.41
C LYS A 959 48.24 -15.00 -0.25
N ILE A 960 48.65 -16.24 -0.55
CA ILE A 960 48.92 -17.28 0.47
C ILE A 960 49.82 -16.66 1.55
N ALA A 961 49.42 -16.79 2.81
CA ALA A 961 50.22 -16.32 3.94
C ALA A 961 51.37 -17.32 4.14
N GLU A 962 52.39 -17.29 3.29
CA GLU A 962 53.66 -18.00 3.54
C GLU A 962 54.70 -16.99 4.05
N THR A 963 55.45 -17.38 5.07
CA THR A 963 56.63 -16.65 5.53
C THR A 963 57.84 -17.58 5.41
N ALA A 964 59.06 -17.01 5.32
CA ALA A 964 60.28 -17.82 5.30
C ALA A 964 60.37 -18.75 6.53
N GLU A 965 59.89 -18.28 7.68
CA GLU A 965 59.81 -19.06 8.93
C GLU A 965 58.80 -20.22 8.83
N SER A 966 57.64 -20.02 8.21
CA SER A 966 56.63 -21.09 8.10
C SER A 966 57.06 -22.19 7.13
N LEU A 967 57.84 -21.85 6.10
CA LEU A 967 58.46 -22.82 5.19
C LEU A 967 59.61 -23.60 5.86
N ALA A 968 60.39 -22.95 6.72
CA ALA A 968 61.43 -23.63 7.51
C ALA A 968 60.82 -24.64 8.49
N GLN A 969 59.72 -24.28 9.17
CA GLN A 969 58.97 -25.19 10.05
C GLN A 969 58.40 -26.39 9.30
N GLU A 970 57.99 -26.21 8.04
CA GLU A 970 57.47 -27.26 7.17
C GLU A 970 58.55 -28.30 6.85
N GLN A 971 59.72 -27.84 6.41
CA GLN A 971 60.86 -28.71 6.14
C GLN A 971 61.34 -29.46 7.40
N GLU A 972 61.38 -28.78 8.55
CA GLU A 972 61.74 -29.41 9.83
C GLU A 972 60.74 -30.53 10.19
N LEU A 973 59.44 -30.26 10.10
CA LEU A 973 58.41 -31.24 10.44
C LEU A 973 58.46 -32.46 9.50
N ILE A 974 58.64 -32.26 8.19
CA ILE A 974 58.76 -33.35 7.22
C ILE A 974 59.92 -34.27 7.59
N GLY A 975 61.08 -33.69 7.93
CA GLY A 975 62.25 -34.45 8.38
C GLY A 975 61.98 -35.26 9.66
N LEU A 976 61.32 -34.64 10.65
CA LEU A 976 60.99 -35.30 11.92
C LEU A 976 59.98 -36.45 11.74
N LEU A 977 58.90 -36.21 10.99
CA LEU A 977 57.85 -37.21 10.75
C LEU A 977 58.38 -38.41 9.97
N THR A 978 59.22 -38.17 8.96
CA THR A 978 59.82 -39.25 8.15
C THR A 978 60.83 -40.08 8.96
N ALA A 979 61.53 -39.47 9.91
CA ALA A 979 62.50 -40.17 10.75
C ALA A 979 61.88 -40.95 11.92
N GLN A 980 60.72 -40.51 12.44
CA GLN A 980 60.14 -41.03 13.70
C GLN A 980 58.85 -41.84 13.50
N THR A 981 58.28 -41.85 12.29
CA THR A 981 57.04 -42.59 11.98
C THR A 981 57.21 -43.44 10.71
N THR A 982 56.21 -44.25 10.37
CA THR A 982 56.17 -45.02 9.12
C THR A 982 55.55 -44.25 7.94
N LEU A 983 55.25 -42.95 8.10
CA LEU A 983 54.66 -42.12 7.04
C LEU A 983 55.68 -41.86 5.92
N LYS A 984 55.23 -42.00 4.67
CA LYS A 984 56.03 -41.61 3.49
C LYS A 984 56.11 -40.09 3.39
N GLU A 985 57.28 -39.58 3.01
CA GLU A 985 57.51 -38.15 2.79
C GLU A 985 56.49 -37.53 1.83
N GLU A 986 56.15 -38.22 0.74
CA GLU A 986 55.15 -37.80 -0.24
C GLU A 986 53.76 -37.57 0.39
N LEU A 987 53.31 -38.47 1.27
CA LEU A 987 52.01 -38.36 1.95
C LEU A 987 52.00 -37.18 2.92
N ILE A 988 53.10 -36.94 3.63
CA ILE A 988 53.24 -35.79 4.55
C ILE A 988 53.19 -34.48 3.76
N GLN A 989 53.98 -34.37 2.67
CA GLN A 989 53.99 -33.20 1.81
C GLN A 989 52.62 -32.93 1.17
N GLN A 990 51.94 -33.97 0.69
CA GLN A 990 50.58 -33.86 0.15
C GLN A 990 49.57 -33.41 1.21
N THR A 991 49.67 -33.94 2.43
CA THR A 991 48.79 -33.56 3.55
C THR A 991 49.02 -32.11 3.96
N ILE A 992 50.27 -31.66 4.09
CA ILE A 992 50.60 -30.27 4.41
C ILE A 992 50.15 -29.34 3.28
N ALA A 993 50.38 -29.69 2.01
CA ALA A 993 49.88 -28.93 0.88
C ALA A 993 48.34 -28.85 0.86
N PHE A 994 47.66 -29.93 1.22
CA PHE A 994 46.21 -29.98 1.35
C PHE A 994 45.71 -29.04 2.46
N ILE A 995 46.33 -29.06 3.65
CA ILE A 995 46.00 -28.15 4.77
C ILE A 995 46.27 -26.69 4.39
N LYS A 996 47.42 -26.39 3.78
CA LYS A 996 47.76 -25.05 3.28
C LYS A 996 46.72 -24.53 2.29
N LYS A 997 46.26 -25.40 1.39
CA LYS A 997 45.23 -25.07 0.42
C LYS A 997 43.84 -24.92 1.05
N ALA A 998 43.50 -25.76 2.02
CA ALA A 998 42.20 -25.76 2.70
C ALA A 998 42.02 -24.54 3.62
N HIS A 999 43.02 -24.22 4.45
CA HIS A 999 43.00 -23.03 5.32
C HIS A 999 43.37 -21.72 4.59
N GLY A 1000 43.89 -21.82 3.36
CA GLY A 1000 44.07 -20.70 2.45
C GLY A 1000 44.88 -19.53 3.03
N LEU A 1001 44.20 -18.40 3.28
CA LEU A 1001 44.78 -17.12 3.69
C LEU A 1001 44.73 -16.86 5.19
N VAL A 1002 44.16 -17.78 5.96
CA VAL A 1002 43.86 -17.57 7.38
C VAL A 1002 45.17 -17.41 8.16
N ARG A 1003 45.26 -16.33 8.93
CA ARG A 1003 46.33 -16.10 9.92
C ARG A 1003 45.76 -16.29 11.32
N ARG A 1004 46.55 -16.84 12.24
CA ARG A 1004 46.20 -16.84 13.66
C ARG A 1004 46.22 -15.42 14.19
N LYS A 1005 45.61 -15.18 15.36
CA LYS A 1005 45.68 -13.89 16.08
C LYS A 1005 47.12 -13.44 16.39
N SER A 1006 48.08 -14.36 16.41
CA SER A 1006 49.52 -14.10 16.52
C SER A 1006 50.16 -13.52 15.25
N GLY A 1007 49.45 -13.52 14.11
CA GLY A 1007 49.96 -13.08 12.81
C GLY A 1007 50.60 -14.18 11.96
N SER A 1008 50.85 -15.38 12.51
CA SER A 1008 51.41 -16.54 11.79
C SER A 1008 50.36 -17.20 10.88
N PRO A 1009 50.77 -17.87 9.79
CA PRO A 1009 49.84 -18.63 8.95
C PRO A 1009 49.11 -19.72 9.75
N TYR A 1010 47.83 -19.97 9.47
CA TYR A 1010 47.04 -20.92 10.27
C TYR A 1010 47.57 -22.36 10.19
N TYR A 1011 48.03 -22.79 9.01
CA TYR A 1011 48.52 -24.14 8.77
C TYR A 1011 49.72 -24.53 9.66
N THR A 1012 50.45 -23.56 10.22
CA THR A 1012 51.53 -23.84 11.18
C THR A 1012 51.01 -24.40 12.50
N HIS A 1013 49.72 -24.21 12.83
CA HIS A 1013 49.12 -24.76 14.04
C HIS A 1013 48.91 -26.27 13.97
N PRO A 1014 48.20 -26.84 12.97
CA PRO A 1014 48.13 -28.29 12.82
C PRO A 1014 49.51 -28.96 12.72
N MET A 1015 50.48 -28.30 12.09
CA MET A 1015 51.88 -28.75 12.08
C MET A 1015 52.52 -28.79 13.47
N ALA A 1016 52.31 -27.76 14.29
CA ALA A 1016 52.81 -27.74 15.66
C ALA A 1016 52.11 -28.78 16.56
N VAL A 1017 50.82 -29.06 16.32
CA VAL A 1017 50.07 -30.12 17.00
C VAL A 1017 50.61 -31.49 16.60
N ALA A 1018 50.86 -31.74 15.32
CA ALA A 1018 51.51 -32.97 14.85
C ALA A 1018 52.92 -33.15 15.44
N LYS A 1019 53.70 -32.07 15.53
CA LYS A 1019 55.02 -32.08 16.19
C LYS A 1019 54.91 -32.44 17.68
N LEU A 1020 53.93 -31.87 18.38
CA LEU A 1020 53.66 -32.20 19.78
C LEU A 1020 53.26 -33.67 19.94
N LEU A 1021 52.41 -34.20 19.07
CA LEU A 1021 51.95 -35.58 19.15
C LEU A 1021 53.08 -36.62 19.07
N LEU A 1022 54.22 -36.31 18.44
CA LEU A 1022 55.42 -37.17 18.46
C LEU A 1022 55.96 -37.42 19.88
N GLU A 1023 55.67 -36.54 20.85
CA GLU A 1023 56.02 -36.74 22.26
C GLU A 1023 55.10 -37.77 22.95
N ALA A 1024 53.94 -38.09 22.35
CA ALA A 1024 52.91 -38.95 22.92
C ALA A 1024 52.70 -40.27 22.15
N THR A 1025 52.92 -40.28 20.83
CA THR A 1025 52.65 -41.44 19.96
C THR A 1025 53.51 -41.42 18.69
N GLN A 1026 53.81 -42.60 18.16
CA GLN A 1026 54.42 -42.81 16.84
C GLN A 1026 53.40 -43.36 15.81
N ASP A 1027 52.12 -43.47 16.20
CA ASP A 1027 51.06 -43.98 15.35
C ASP A 1027 50.79 -43.04 14.16
N PRO A 1028 51.00 -43.49 12.90
CA PRO A 1028 50.88 -42.64 11.72
C PRO A 1028 49.47 -42.05 11.55
N ASP A 1029 48.42 -42.81 11.88
CA ASP A 1029 47.03 -42.35 11.74
C ASP A 1029 46.72 -41.23 12.74
N THR A 1030 47.14 -41.36 14.00
CA THR A 1030 46.97 -40.30 15.02
C THR A 1030 47.74 -39.02 14.65
N ILE A 1031 48.92 -39.15 14.03
CA ILE A 1031 49.70 -38.00 13.55
C ILE A 1031 48.99 -37.32 12.37
N LEU A 1032 48.45 -38.08 11.41
CA LEU A 1032 47.63 -37.56 10.32
C LEU A 1032 46.37 -36.87 10.85
N VAL A 1033 45.70 -37.44 11.85
CA VAL A 1033 44.58 -36.78 12.54
C VAL A 1033 45.04 -35.47 13.15
N GLY A 1034 46.22 -35.41 13.79
CA GLY A 1034 46.78 -34.16 14.32
C GLY A 1034 46.99 -33.07 13.26
N LEU A 1035 47.42 -33.46 12.05
CA LEU A 1035 47.51 -32.56 10.90
C LEU A 1035 46.12 -32.14 10.37
N LEU A 1036 45.11 -33.00 10.49
CA LEU A 1036 43.78 -32.80 9.88
C LEU A 1036 42.69 -32.35 10.89
N HIS A 1037 42.96 -32.28 12.18
CA HIS A 1037 41.91 -32.20 13.22
C HIS A 1037 40.98 -30.99 13.09
N ASP A 1038 41.50 -29.85 12.65
CA ASP A 1038 40.76 -28.60 12.46
C ASP A 1038 40.20 -28.45 11.03
N ILE A 1039 40.50 -29.37 10.12
CA ILE A 1039 40.22 -29.16 8.70
C ILE A 1039 38.71 -29.20 8.41
N VAL A 1040 37.97 -30.09 9.06
CA VAL A 1040 36.52 -30.19 8.89
C VAL A 1040 35.78 -29.07 9.62
N GLU A 1041 36.36 -28.53 10.69
CA GLU A 1041 35.76 -27.46 11.50
C GLU A 1041 35.96 -26.08 10.87
N ASP A 1042 37.18 -25.78 10.42
CA ASP A 1042 37.57 -24.45 9.97
C ASP A 1042 37.56 -24.27 8.45
N THR A 1043 37.44 -25.37 7.69
CA THR A 1043 37.48 -25.33 6.24
C THR A 1043 36.26 -26.01 5.63
N PRO A 1044 36.03 -25.84 4.31
CA PRO A 1044 34.89 -26.45 3.65
C PRO A 1044 35.05 -27.97 3.39
N VAL A 1045 36.11 -28.61 3.88
CA VAL A 1045 36.40 -30.04 3.72
C VAL A 1045 35.45 -30.89 4.57
N THR A 1046 34.97 -32.02 4.04
CA THR A 1046 33.98 -32.88 4.70
C THR A 1046 34.58 -34.18 5.24
N LEU A 1047 33.93 -34.81 6.21
CA LEU A 1047 34.36 -36.12 6.71
C LEU A 1047 34.39 -37.22 5.65
N PRO A 1048 33.41 -37.36 4.74
CA PRO A 1048 33.54 -38.37 3.69
C PRO A 1048 34.64 -38.03 2.68
N GLN A 1049 35.07 -36.76 2.53
CA GLN A 1049 36.29 -36.42 1.79
C GLN A 1049 37.54 -36.91 2.52
N ILE A 1050 37.64 -36.67 3.83
CA ILE A 1050 38.75 -37.18 4.65
C ILE A 1050 38.81 -38.70 4.62
N GLU A 1051 37.67 -39.37 4.72
CA GLU A 1051 37.59 -40.82 4.64
C GLU A 1051 38.05 -41.37 3.30
N LEU A 1052 37.75 -40.66 2.22
CA LEU A 1052 38.11 -41.08 0.88
C LEU A 1052 39.62 -40.86 0.60
N MET A 1053 40.22 -39.81 1.18
CA MET A 1053 41.64 -39.48 1.03
C MET A 1053 42.57 -40.24 1.99
N TYR A 1054 42.15 -40.45 3.25
CA TYR A 1054 43.01 -40.94 4.34
C TYR A 1054 42.48 -42.22 5.02
N GLY A 1055 41.31 -42.72 4.63
CA GLY A 1055 40.72 -43.95 5.16
C GLY A 1055 39.74 -43.75 6.32
N SER A 1056 38.99 -44.81 6.64
CA SER A 1056 37.91 -44.78 7.64
C SER A 1056 38.38 -44.64 9.09
N GLU A 1057 39.58 -45.14 9.41
CA GLU A 1057 40.22 -45.00 10.73
C GLU A 1057 40.50 -43.52 11.02
N VAL A 1058 41.25 -42.84 10.14
CA VAL A 1058 41.57 -41.41 10.27
C VAL A 1058 40.29 -40.57 10.29
N ALA A 1059 39.35 -40.84 9.38
CA ALA A 1059 38.09 -40.11 9.34
C ALA A 1059 37.24 -40.30 10.61
N ALA A 1060 37.18 -41.50 11.20
CA ALA A 1060 36.43 -41.73 12.43
C ALA A 1060 37.04 -40.99 13.63
N VAL A 1061 38.36 -40.84 13.69
CA VAL A 1061 39.02 -40.07 14.76
C VAL A 1061 38.88 -38.57 14.51
N VAL A 1062 39.02 -38.09 13.25
CA VAL A 1062 38.73 -36.70 12.85
C VAL A 1062 37.27 -36.35 13.15
N ASP A 1063 36.35 -37.28 12.87
CA ASP A 1063 34.92 -37.20 13.20
C ASP A 1063 34.73 -37.01 14.70
N GLN A 1064 35.36 -37.82 15.55
CA GLN A 1064 35.21 -37.67 16.99
C GLN A 1064 35.80 -36.36 17.50
N VAL A 1065 37.02 -35.97 17.10
CA VAL A 1065 37.60 -34.69 17.55
C VAL A 1065 36.79 -33.48 17.06
N THR A 1066 35.98 -33.62 16.00
CA THR A 1066 35.08 -32.57 15.47
C THR A 1066 33.66 -32.65 16.05
N HIS A 1067 32.99 -33.80 16.11
CA HIS A 1067 31.59 -34.02 16.53
C HIS A 1067 31.32 -33.96 18.02
N TYR A 1068 32.37 -33.95 18.83
CA TYR A 1068 32.26 -33.41 20.17
C TYR A 1068 31.57 -32.01 20.10
N ASN A 1069 31.73 -31.26 19.00
CA ASN A 1069 30.96 -30.05 18.66
C ASN A 1069 29.56 -30.44 18.13
N THR A 1070 28.55 -30.43 18.99
CA THR A 1070 27.21 -31.01 18.71
C THR A 1070 26.50 -30.37 17.49
N ASN A 1071 26.01 -31.20 16.55
CA ASN A 1071 25.07 -30.85 15.46
C ASN A 1071 25.47 -29.65 14.56
N GLY A 1072 26.77 -29.39 14.36
CA GLY A 1072 27.24 -28.26 13.54
C GLY A 1072 27.18 -26.90 14.24
N TYR A 1073 27.04 -26.87 15.58
CA TYR A 1073 27.15 -25.66 16.39
C TYR A 1073 28.51 -25.60 17.09
N PRO A 1074 29.11 -24.41 17.28
CA PRO A 1074 30.35 -24.23 18.01
C PRO A 1074 30.22 -24.41 19.54
N TRP A 1075 31.27 -24.98 20.15
CA TRP A 1075 31.37 -25.35 21.57
C TRP A 1075 31.26 -24.13 22.49
N GLU A 1076 30.36 -24.22 23.47
CA GLU A 1076 30.45 -23.44 24.71
C GLU A 1076 30.62 -24.43 25.89
N LEU A 1077 31.85 -24.52 26.41
CA LEU A 1077 32.22 -25.44 27.51
C LEU A 1077 31.61 -25.08 28.88
N ASP A 1078 30.88 -23.96 28.98
CA ASP A 1078 30.17 -23.56 30.20
C ASP A 1078 28.93 -24.44 30.48
N LYS A 1079 28.53 -25.29 29.52
CA LYS A 1079 27.41 -26.23 29.67
C LYS A 1079 27.90 -27.57 30.22
N LEU A 1080 27.29 -28.03 31.32
CA LEU A 1080 27.61 -29.30 31.98
C LEU A 1080 27.53 -30.50 31.02
N GLU A 1081 26.57 -30.47 30.10
CA GLU A 1081 26.32 -31.48 29.07
C GLU A 1081 27.56 -31.71 28.18
N ASN A 1082 28.16 -30.63 27.69
CA ASN A 1082 29.37 -30.63 26.88
C ASN A 1082 30.58 -31.27 27.61
N LYS A 1083 30.75 -30.99 28.91
CA LYS A 1083 31.80 -31.64 29.72
C LYS A 1083 31.56 -33.14 29.89
N ASN A 1084 30.31 -33.55 30.06
CA ASN A 1084 29.95 -34.96 30.24
C ASN A 1084 30.24 -35.78 28.98
N ILE A 1085 29.99 -35.24 27.78
CA ILE A 1085 30.26 -35.95 26.52
C ILE A 1085 31.78 -36.24 26.40
N LEU A 1086 32.65 -35.27 26.68
CA LEU A 1086 34.12 -35.48 26.64
C LEU A 1086 34.64 -36.47 27.69
N HIS A 1087 34.01 -36.55 28.87
CA HIS A 1087 34.34 -37.56 29.89
C HIS A 1087 34.03 -39.00 29.45
N GLN A 1088 33.14 -39.18 28.48
CA GLN A 1088 32.76 -40.49 27.95
C GLN A 1088 33.67 -40.96 26.80
N CYS A 1089 34.60 -40.12 26.32
CA CYS A 1089 35.55 -40.48 25.27
C CYS A 1089 36.49 -41.59 25.74
N ARG A 1090 36.50 -42.73 25.03
CA ARG A 1090 37.36 -43.89 25.35
C ARG A 1090 38.54 -44.07 24.40
N ASP A 1091 38.52 -43.45 23.21
CA ASP A 1091 39.64 -43.52 22.26
C ASP A 1091 40.76 -42.57 22.71
N ILE A 1092 41.93 -43.13 23.05
CA ILE A 1092 43.09 -42.39 23.51
C ILE A 1092 43.63 -41.43 22.45
N ARG A 1093 43.44 -41.74 21.15
CA ARG A 1093 43.92 -40.91 20.04
C ARG A 1093 43.21 -39.54 20.03
N VAL A 1094 41.89 -39.53 20.25
CA VAL A 1094 41.08 -38.30 20.39
C VAL A 1094 41.56 -37.44 21.56
N VAL A 1095 41.88 -38.09 22.69
CA VAL A 1095 42.38 -37.41 23.89
C VAL A 1095 43.74 -36.78 23.64
N GLN A 1096 44.67 -37.52 23.04
CA GLN A 1096 46.01 -37.03 22.69
C GLN A 1096 45.95 -35.81 21.76
N VAL A 1097 45.14 -35.88 20.70
CA VAL A 1097 44.97 -34.77 19.74
C VAL A 1097 44.38 -33.53 20.42
N LYS A 1098 43.30 -33.67 21.20
CA LYS A 1098 42.68 -32.53 21.91
C LYS A 1098 43.59 -31.91 22.96
N LEU A 1099 44.43 -32.69 23.64
CA LEU A 1099 45.40 -32.17 24.61
C LEU A 1099 46.59 -31.49 23.94
N ALA A 1100 47.08 -32.03 22.82
CA ALA A 1100 48.14 -31.41 22.03
C ALA A 1100 47.68 -30.06 21.43
N ASP A 1101 46.47 -30.02 20.86
CA ASP A 1101 45.82 -28.78 20.42
C ASP A 1101 45.71 -27.77 21.59
N ARG A 1102 45.14 -28.20 22.72
CA ARG A 1102 45.00 -27.33 23.89
C ARG A 1102 46.34 -26.79 24.39
N LEU A 1103 47.38 -27.62 24.48
CA LEU A 1103 48.73 -27.20 24.89
C LEU A 1103 49.30 -26.14 23.94
N HIS A 1104 49.20 -26.35 22.63
CA HIS A 1104 49.65 -25.36 21.66
C HIS A 1104 48.86 -24.04 21.76
N ASN A 1105 47.54 -24.12 21.98
CA ASN A 1105 46.70 -22.97 22.25
C ASN A 1105 47.13 -22.21 23.52
N MET A 1106 47.54 -22.93 24.58
CA MET A 1106 48.10 -22.32 25.79
C MET A 1106 49.43 -21.61 25.52
N ARG A 1107 50.34 -22.22 24.73
CA ARG A 1107 51.65 -21.61 24.36
C ARG A 1107 51.50 -20.31 23.55
N THR A 1108 50.38 -20.12 22.87
CA THR A 1108 50.12 -18.97 21.99
C THR A 1108 49.00 -18.04 22.52
N LEU A 1109 48.58 -18.24 23.77
CA LEU A 1109 47.40 -17.59 24.36
C LEU A 1109 47.57 -16.06 24.55
N SER A 1110 48.81 -15.57 24.66
CA SER A 1110 49.15 -14.16 24.89
C SER A 1110 48.61 -13.20 23.83
N ALA A 1111 48.35 -13.67 22.61
CA ALA A 1111 47.78 -12.89 21.52
C ALA A 1111 46.25 -12.64 21.65
N ARG A 1112 45.56 -13.25 22.64
CA ARG A 1112 44.13 -13.05 22.89
C ARG A 1112 43.87 -11.91 23.89
N LYS A 1113 42.61 -11.45 24.00
CA LYS A 1113 42.21 -10.43 24.98
C LYS A 1113 42.36 -10.98 26.42
N PRO A 1114 42.71 -10.15 27.42
CA PRO A 1114 42.92 -10.62 28.80
C PRO A 1114 41.75 -11.45 29.37
N SER A 1115 40.51 -11.06 29.07
CA SER A 1115 39.31 -11.80 29.48
C SER A 1115 39.24 -13.23 28.90
N ASP A 1116 39.66 -13.40 27.64
CA ASP A 1116 39.72 -14.71 26.98
C ASP A 1116 40.85 -15.56 27.56
N GLN A 1117 42.00 -14.93 27.86
CA GLN A 1117 43.14 -15.62 28.48
C GLN A 1117 42.74 -16.19 29.85
N GLN A 1118 42.10 -15.38 30.70
CA GLN A 1118 41.64 -15.84 32.02
C GLN A 1118 40.57 -16.94 31.92
N ARG A 1119 39.60 -16.81 31.00
CA ARG A 1119 38.57 -17.85 30.79
C ARG A 1119 39.19 -19.18 30.38
N ILE A 1120 40.07 -19.16 29.37
CA ILE A 1120 40.73 -20.36 28.83
C ILE A 1120 41.66 -20.99 29.89
N ALA A 1121 42.39 -20.19 30.66
CA ALA A 1121 43.24 -20.68 31.75
C ALA A 1121 42.43 -21.39 32.86
N LYS A 1122 41.31 -20.80 33.28
CA LYS A 1122 40.39 -21.43 34.26
C LYS A 1122 39.79 -22.73 33.74
N GLU A 1123 39.34 -22.74 32.48
CA GLU A 1123 38.81 -23.93 31.81
C GLU A 1123 39.86 -25.05 31.72
N THR A 1124 41.10 -24.69 31.39
CA THR A 1124 42.22 -25.65 31.25
C THR A 1124 42.60 -26.27 32.60
N LEU A 1125 42.67 -25.49 33.67
CA LEU A 1125 42.89 -26.00 35.04
C LEU A 1125 41.73 -26.86 35.54
N ALA A 1126 40.49 -26.43 35.30
CA ALA A 1126 39.32 -27.11 35.85
C ALA A 1126 38.96 -28.40 35.11
N PHE A 1127 39.29 -28.49 33.81
CA PHE A 1127 38.87 -29.62 32.97
C PHE A 1127 40.03 -30.32 32.27
N TYR A 1128 40.77 -29.64 31.39
CA TYR A 1128 41.77 -30.30 30.51
C TYR A 1128 42.92 -30.96 31.26
N ILE A 1129 43.44 -30.33 32.32
CA ILE A 1129 44.53 -30.92 33.13
C ILE A 1129 44.06 -32.16 33.90
N PRO A 1130 42.95 -32.12 34.67
CA PRO A 1130 42.37 -33.32 35.27
C PRO A 1130 42.03 -34.42 34.25
N TRP A 1131 41.47 -34.05 33.10
CA TRP A 1131 41.08 -34.98 32.03
C TRP A 1131 42.29 -35.64 31.37
N GLY A 1132 43.39 -34.91 31.16
CA GLY A 1132 44.64 -35.50 30.66
C GLY A 1132 45.28 -36.47 31.66
N LYS A 1133 45.25 -36.13 32.97
CA LYS A 1133 45.75 -37.02 34.03
C LYS A 1133 44.96 -38.33 34.10
N SER A 1134 43.63 -38.30 33.97
CA SER A 1134 42.81 -39.51 34.01
C SER A 1134 43.04 -40.45 32.82
N HIS A 1135 43.50 -39.91 31.69
CA HIS A 1135 43.77 -40.68 30.46
C HIS A 1135 45.27 -40.97 30.23
N LYS A 1136 46.12 -40.76 31.24
CA LYS A 1136 47.59 -41.03 31.16
C LYS A 1136 48.30 -40.32 30.01
N ALA A 1137 47.85 -39.12 29.64
CA ALA A 1137 48.57 -38.27 28.68
C ALA A 1137 49.96 -37.85 29.23
N PRO A 1138 50.91 -37.40 28.39
CA PRO A 1138 52.25 -37.02 28.84
C PRO A 1138 52.22 -36.03 30.00
N GLN A 1139 52.85 -36.40 31.13
CA GLN A 1139 52.81 -35.59 32.35
C GLN A 1139 53.43 -34.20 32.14
N GLN A 1140 54.43 -34.11 31.25
CA GLN A 1140 55.09 -32.85 30.89
C GLN A 1140 54.10 -31.82 30.33
N TRP A 1141 53.15 -32.25 29.49
CA TRP A 1141 52.11 -31.37 28.92
C TRP A 1141 51.22 -30.77 30.02
N MET A 1142 50.84 -31.57 31.02
CA MET A 1142 49.98 -31.11 32.11
C MET A 1142 50.71 -30.12 33.01
N THR A 1143 51.98 -30.42 33.36
CA THR A 1143 52.81 -29.53 34.17
C THR A 1143 53.06 -28.19 33.46
N GLU A 1144 53.28 -28.22 32.14
CA GLU A 1144 53.46 -27.01 31.35
C GLU A 1144 52.17 -26.17 31.25
N MET A 1145 51.05 -26.80 30.89
CA MET A 1145 49.75 -26.10 30.87
C MET A 1145 49.42 -25.49 32.23
N GLN A 1146 49.67 -26.22 33.32
CA GLN A 1146 49.44 -25.73 34.68
C GLN A 1146 50.28 -24.48 34.97
N ARG A 1147 51.58 -24.50 34.66
CA ARG A 1147 52.48 -23.33 34.82
C ARG A 1147 52.00 -22.12 34.01
N ILE A 1148 51.57 -22.31 32.77
CA ILE A 1148 51.04 -21.23 31.92
C ILE A 1148 49.74 -20.67 32.51
N CYS A 1149 48.83 -21.52 32.97
CA CYS A 1149 47.57 -21.09 33.57
C CYS A 1149 47.78 -20.30 34.86
N GLU A 1150 48.64 -20.79 35.77
CA GLU A 1150 48.97 -20.12 37.04
C GLU A 1150 49.59 -18.74 36.77
N GLY A 1151 50.49 -18.64 35.78
CA GLY A 1151 51.10 -17.36 35.39
C GLY A 1151 50.14 -16.34 34.77
N ILE A 1152 49.04 -16.81 34.16
CA ILE A 1152 47.97 -15.94 33.62
C ILE A 1152 46.99 -15.52 34.71
N ILE A 1153 46.70 -16.41 35.68
CA ILE A 1153 45.75 -16.14 36.77
C ILE A 1153 46.35 -15.25 37.86
N ALA A 1154 47.68 -15.30 38.04
CA ALA A 1154 48.40 -14.43 38.96
C ALA A 1154 48.57 -12.97 38.46
N LYS A 1155 48.24 -12.70 37.18
CA LYS A 1155 48.23 -11.37 36.55
C LYS A 1155 46.81 -10.85 36.40
#